data_AF-A0A7N2R4W7-F1
#
_entry.id   AF-A0A7N2R4W7-F1
#
_cell.length_a   1.000
_cell.length_b   1.000
_cell.length_c   1.000
_cell.angle_alpha   90.00
_cell.angle_beta   90.00
_cell.angle_gamma   90.00
#
_symmetry.space_group_name_H-M   'P 1'
#
loop_
_entity.id
_entity.type
_entity.pdbx_description
1 polymer ?
#
loop_
_entity_poly.entity_id
_entity_poly.type
_entity_poly.pdbx_seq_one_letter_code
_entity_poly.pdbx_strand_id
1 'polypeptide(L)'
;MAECQNQQIIGSEKEIARSKKEIEDRIGLPHLDMLPESRRRRPSASGLPAPSTSRTNGSPDWRSDRFSSPRCAARVPTASPLNLRPPCSLNLKLGIPEIIHNHGKPITLPELISALQIHPTKAGFVHRLMRLLVHSGFFVTTRVHMNQEEEEEEAYDLTPSSRILLKDNVTNLSPFLLAIVDPVFVSPWHFLESWFRGDKVTPFESAHGVGFWDYADQNPDFNDSFNKAMASDSGMMNLVVKDCKPVFEGLDTLVDVGGGTGTCARIISEAFTHLKCTVLELPHVVANLPDNSNLNFVGGDMFQSIPSADAILLKGCPQVGFVPNPDLTRIIRVEENVAQNRPREVVGFFGSGLVDFESRRVGIGFITGDEIWPNPAGFGRVSRVWKPKTDKRPVWGRVCFVRTRVRPLESSDQVAAGRTRLVLHALSDEQCVKVLKKCREAISNKGKEGKVIIIDIVIDEKKDEHEITSAKLFFDTLMMVVVTGRERHEKEWEKLFVEAGFSHYKIKPLFGLSCKIMDLVHGPGTSELFQAQSHLYKHIFNFIGSMSLKCALQLGIPEIIHNHGKPITLPELVSALQIHPTKAGFVHRLMRLLVHSGFFVTTRVHMNQEEEEEEAYDLTPSSRILLKDNVTNLSPFLLAMLDPVFVSPWHFLESWFRGDKVTPFESAHGVGFWDYADQNPDFNDSFNKAMASDSGMMNLVVKDCKPVFEGLDTLVDVGGGTGTCARIICEAFPHLKCTVLELPHVVANLPDNSNLNFVGGDMFQSIPSADAILLKLVLHALSDEQCVKVLKKCREAISNKGKEGKVIIIDIVIDEKKDEHEITSAKLFFDMLMMVVVTGRERHEKEWEKLFVEAGFSHYKIKPLFGLRSLIEVYP
;
A
#
# COMPACT_ATOMS: atom_id res chain seq x y z
N MET A 1 9.53 0.29 39.41
CA MET A 1 9.96 -0.67 38.36
C MET A 1 10.84 -0.02 37.29
N ALA A 2 10.55 1.19 36.80
CA ALA A 2 11.36 1.85 35.75
C ALA A 2 12.87 1.97 36.07
N GLU A 3 13.25 2.31 37.30
CA GLU A 3 14.67 2.54 37.67
C GLU A 3 15.55 1.28 37.59
N CYS A 4 14.97 0.08 37.62
CA CYS A 4 15.73 -1.17 37.62
C CYS A 4 16.33 -1.48 36.23
N GLN A 5 15.66 -1.08 35.15
CA GLN A 5 16.14 -1.30 33.78
C GLN A 5 17.35 -0.40 33.43
N ASN A 6 17.35 0.86 33.88
CA ASN A 6 18.48 1.78 33.63
C ASN A 6 19.79 1.30 34.26
N GLN A 7 19.76 0.62 35.42
CA GLN A 7 20.99 0.09 36.03
C GLN A 7 21.58 -1.11 35.28
N GLN A 8 20.76 -1.93 34.59
CA GLN A 8 21.27 -3.02 33.77
C GLN A 8 21.95 -2.52 32.48
N ILE A 9 21.43 -1.45 31.87
CA ILE A 9 22.00 -0.86 30.64
C ILE A 9 23.38 -0.22 30.92
N ILE A 10 23.52 0.54 32.01
CA ILE A 10 24.79 1.16 32.41
C ILE A 10 25.85 0.11 32.83
N GLY A 11 25.41 -1.11 33.18
CA GLY A 11 26.29 -2.24 33.45
C GLY A 11 26.97 -2.79 32.19
N SER A 12 26.20 -3.11 31.16
CA SER A 12 26.70 -3.76 29.94
C SER A 12 27.62 -2.86 29.11
N GLU A 13 27.35 -1.55 29.03
CA GLU A 13 28.23 -0.59 28.33
C GLU A 13 29.65 -0.56 28.91
N LYS A 14 29.79 -0.72 30.23
CA LYS A 14 31.10 -0.74 30.91
C LYS A 14 31.87 -2.03 30.67
N GLU A 15 31.20 -3.16 30.47
CA GLU A 15 31.87 -4.41 30.07
C GLU A 15 32.30 -4.37 28.59
N ILE A 16 31.46 -3.84 27.70
CA ILE A 16 31.79 -3.65 26.28
C ILE A 16 33.02 -2.74 26.11
N ALA A 17 33.06 -1.62 26.83
CA ALA A 17 34.22 -0.71 26.82
C ALA A 17 35.51 -1.37 27.35
N ARG A 18 35.39 -2.32 28.28
CA ARG A 18 36.54 -3.05 28.86
C ARG A 18 37.10 -4.08 27.90
N SER A 19 36.22 -4.91 27.31
CA SER A 19 36.58 -5.91 26.30
C SER A 19 37.20 -5.29 25.05
N LYS A 20 36.74 -4.10 24.62
CA LYS A 20 37.32 -3.41 23.46
C LYS A 20 38.79 -3.05 23.68
N LYS A 21 39.15 -2.60 24.88
CA LYS A 21 40.53 -2.25 25.22
C LYS A 21 41.47 -3.46 25.28
N GLU A 22 41.00 -4.61 25.79
CA GLU A 22 41.78 -5.86 25.80
C GLU A 22 42.02 -6.46 24.40
N ILE A 23 41.25 -6.04 23.39
CA ILE A 23 41.46 -6.42 21.98
C ILE A 23 42.52 -5.51 21.33
N GLU A 24 42.46 -4.21 21.58
CA GLU A 24 43.40 -3.23 21.01
C GLU A 24 44.85 -3.47 21.51
N ASP A 25 45.04 -3.82 22.78
CA ASP A 25 46.36 -4.15 23.36
C ASP A 25 46.95 -5.50 22.85
N ARG A 26 46.23 -6.30 22.04
CA ARG A 26 46.67 -7.65 21.59
C ARG A 26 47.14 -7.75 20.14
N ILE A 27 46.97 -6.73 19.30
CA ILE A 27 47.27 -6.81 17.86
C ILE A 27 48.63 -6.16 17.54
N GLY A 28 49.71 -6.82 17.96
CA GLY A 28 51.09 -6.43 17.60
C GLY A 28 51.48 -6.90 16.19
N LEU A 29 51.51 -5.98 15.22
CA LEU A 29 51.92 -6.26 13.83
C LEU A 29 53.41 -5.97 13.57
N PRO A 30 54.17 -6.91 12.99
CA PRO A 30 55.45 -6.63 12.30
C PRO A 30 55.27 -6.48 10.78
N HIS A 31 56.04 -5.58 10.16
CA HIS A 31 56.13 -5.39 8.70
C HIS A 31 56.93 -6.52 8.00
N LEU A 32 56.70 -6.72 6.69
CA LEU A 32 57.66 -7.30 5.73
C LEU A 32 57.27 -7.01 4.27
N ASP A 33 58.22 -7.19 3.33
CA ASP A 33 58.26 -6.46 2.05
C ASP A 33 57.99 -7.24 0.74
N MET A 34 57.29 -6.56 -0.18
CA MET A 34 57.49 -6.42 -1.65
C MET A 34 58.24 -7.48 -2.53
N LEU A 35 57.57 -7.84 -3.65
CA LEU A 35 58.10 -8.20 -5.01
C LEU A 35 58.73 -9.61 -5.26
N PRO A 36 58.82 -10.12 -6.53
CA PRO A 36 58.05 -9.85 -7.78
C PRO A 36 57.62 -11.11 -8.61
N GLU A 37 57.05 -10.87 -9.81
CA GLU A 37 56.39 -11.79 -10.76
C GLU A 37 57.24 -12.89 -11.49
N SER A 38 56.58 -13.92 -12.07
CA SER A 38 57.09 -14.59 -13.31
C SER A 38 56.05 -15.25 -14.28
N ARG A 39 55.92 -14.65 -15.48
CA ARG A 39 55.68 -15.19 -16.86
C ARG A 39 54.89 -16.51 -17.16
N ARG A 40 53.73 -16.32 -17.82
CA ARG A 40 53.23 -16.92 -19.11
C ARG A 40 53.53 -18.39 -19.52
N ARG A 41 52.50 -19.11 -20.01
CA ARG A 41 52.50 -19.92 -21.28
C ARG A 41 51.08 -20.29 -21.79
N ARG A 42 50.96 -20.74 -23.07
CA ARG A 42 49.74 -21.24 -23.77
C ARG A 42 50.10 -22.41 -24.72
N PRO A 43 49.16 -23.35 -24.96
CA PRO A 43 48.72 -23.84 -26.29
C PRO A 43 47.28 -23.36 -26.63
N SER A 44 46.54 -23.59 -27.73
CA SER A 44 46.71 -24.12 -29.12
C SER A 44 46.73 -25.64 -29.43
N ALA A 45 46.06 -26.19 -30.47
CA ALA A 45 44.93 -25.73 -31.33
C ALA A 45 44.50 -26.82 -32.39
N SER A 46 43.20 -27.11 -32.55
CA SER A 46 42.56 -27.84 -33.68
C SER A 46 41.02 -27.88 -33.48
N GLY A 47 40.11 -27.98 -34.47
CA GLY A 47 40.18 -28.02 -35.94
C GLY A 47 38.81 -27.66 -36.61
N LEU A 48 38.75 -27.58 -37.94
CA LEU A 48 37.62 -27.09 -38.79
C LEU A 48 36.66 -28.23 -39.25
N PRO A 49 35.51 -28.01 -39.97
CA PRO A 49 35.09 -26.83 -40.77
C PRO A 49 33.60 -26.39 -40.69
N ALA A 50 33.22 -25.41 -41.52
CA ALA A 50 31.84 -24.94 -41.76
C ALA A 50 31.64 -24.48 -43.23
N PRO A 51 30.38 -24.31 -43.72
CA PRO A 51 30.02 -23.47 -44.88
C PRO A 51 29.25 -22.20 -44.43
N SER A 52 29.72 -20.96 -44.69
CA SER A 52 29.50 -20.14 -45.91
C SER A 52 28.03 -19.72 -46.14
N THR A 53 27.62 -18.46 -46.43
CA THR A 53 28.27 -17.13 -46.67
C THR A 53 27.12 -16.07 -46.60
N SER A 54 27.25 -14.74 -46.43
CA SER A 54 28.22 -13.70 -46.87
C SER A 54 28.03 -12.43 -45.97
N ARG A 55 29.07 -11.78 -45.43
CA ARG A 55 29.95 -10.71 -45.99
C ARG A 55 29.28 -9.37 -46.38
N THR A 56 29.47 -8.34 -45.54
CA THR A 56 30.24 -7.09 -45.80
C THR A 56 30.49 -6.40 -44.45
N ASN A 57 31.71 -6.38 -43.88
CA ASN A 57 32.86 -5.49 -44.13
C ASN A 57 32.73 -4.06 -43.53
N GLY A 58 33.52 -3.77 -42.48
CA GLY A 58 33.73 -2.43 -41.91
C GLY A 58 34.28 -2.48 -40.48
N SER A 59 35.55 -2.10 -40.27
CA SER A 59 36.23 -2.11 -38.96
C SER A 59 37.56 -1.34 -39.01
N PRO A 60 38.22 -1.06 -37.86
CA PRO A 60 37.70 -0.66 -36.56
C PRO A 60 38.36 0.66 -36.05
N ASP A 61 37.95 1.16 -34.89
CA ASP A 61 38.88 1.87 -33.98
C ASP A 61 38.49 1.65 -32.50
N TRP A 62 39.45 1.74 -31.58
CA TRP A 62 39.30 1.41 -30.15
C TRP A 62 40.25 2.25 -29.27
N ARG A 63 39.70 3.10 -28.37
CA ARG A 63 40.17 3.30 -26.97
C ARG A 63 39.38 4.34 -26.15
N SER A 64 39.55 4.22 -24.83
CA SER A 64 39.28 5.16 -23.72
C SER A 64 37.84 5.46 -23.28
N ASP A 65 37.33 4.59 -22.42
CA ASP A 65 36.97 4.90 -21.02
C ASP A 65 36.11 6.16 -20.70
N ARG A 66 34.83 5.90 -20.43
CA ARG A 66 34.23 6.17 -19.12
C ARG A 66 32.94 5.37 -18.90
N PHE A 67 32.68 4.99 -17.64
CA PHE A 67 31.43 4.34 -17.26
C PHE A 67 30.25 5.30 -17.41
N SER A 68 29.35 5.00 -18.34
CA SER A 68 28.02 5.62 -18.45
C SER A 68 26.95 4.57 -18.18
N SER A 69 26.00 4.88 -17.29
CA SER A 69 24.90 3.99 -16.92
C SER A 69 24.19 3.40 -18.16
N PRO A 70 23.98 2.08 -18.24
CA PRO A 70 23.22 1.48 -19.33
C PRO A 70 21.74 1.90 -19.18
N ARG A 71 21.25 2.67 -20.15
CA ARG A 71 19.82 2.98 -20.28
C ARG A 71 19.06 1.71 -20.67
N CYS A 72 18.69 0.89 -19.69
CA CYS A 72 17.72 -0.19 -19.87
C CYS A 72 16.31 0.36 -20.09
N ALA A 73 16.09 0.99 -21.24
CA ALA A 73 14.78 1.13 -21.84
C ALA A 73 14.35 -0.27 -22.31
N ALA A 74 13.89 -1.09 -21.36
CA ALA A 74 13.31 -2.38 -21.66
C ALA A 74 12.19 -2.18 -22.69
N ARG A 75 12.18 -2.98 -23.75
CA ARG A 75 11.03 -3.05 -24.65
C ARG A 75 9.90 -3.71 -23.89
N VAL A 76 9.09 -2.89 -23.21
CA VAL A 76 7.79 -3.29 -22.65
C VAL A 76 7.03 -4.00 -23.79
N PRO A 77 6.76 -5.32 -23.68
CA PRO A 77 5.86 -5.98 -24.62
C PRO A 77 4.50 -5.29 -24.52
N THR A 78 3.73 -5.26 -25.60
CA THR A 78 2.36 -4.73 -25.57
C THR A 78 1.46 -5.68 -24.77
N ALA A 79 1.53 -5.55 -23.45
CA ALA A 79 0.79 -6.37 -22.51
C ALA A 79 -0.68 -5.95 -22.51
N SER A 80 -1.56 -6.94 -22.56
CA SER A 80 -2.94 -6.77 -22.07
C SER A 80 -2.89 -6.23 -20.64
N PRO A 81 -3.79 -5.31 -20.24
CA PRO A 81 -3.70 -4.64 -18.94
C PRO A 81 -3.59 -5.63 -17.79
N LEU A 82 -2.59 -5.40 -16.93
CA LEU A 82 -2.27 -6.30 -15.81
C LEU A 82 -3.37 -6.21 -14.76
N ASN A 83 -4.21 -7.24 -14.76
CA ASN A 83 -5.32 -7.37 -13.83
C ASN A 83 -4.84 -7.53 -12.39
N LEU A 84 -5.54 -6.95 -11.39
CA LEU A 84 -5.14 -6.94 -9.98
C LEU A 84 -6.34 -6.83 -8.99
N ARG A 85 -6.45 -7.76 -8.03
CA ARG A 85 -7.50 -7.91 -6.97
C ARG A 85 -7.05 -8.76 -5.74
N PRO A 86 -7.54 -8.52 -4.50
CA PRO A 86 -7.19 -9.28 -3.27
C PRO A 86 -8.23 -10.36 -2.88
N PRO A 87 -7.95 -11.20 -1.84
CA PRO A 87 -8.81 -12.31 -1.40
C PRO A 87 -10.24 -11.93 -0.98
N CYS A 88 -10.45 -10.74 -0.41
CA CYS A 88 -11.79 -10.24 -0.04
C CYS A 88 -12.69 -9.94 -1.27
N SER A 89 -12.16 -10.09 -2.49
CA SER A 89 -12.94 -10.05 -3.73
C SER A 89 -13.29 -11.43 -4.30
N LEU A 90 -12.72 -12.50 -3.73
CA LEU A 90 -12.90 -13.89 -4.15
C LEU A 90 -14.11 -14.51 -3.47
N ASN A 91 -14.24 -14.35 -2.15
CA ASN A 91 -15.42 -14.79 -1.39
C ASN A 91 -16.73 -14.19 -1.95
N LEU A 92 -16.70 -12.94 -2.44
CA LEU A 92 -17.81 -12.32 -3.17
C LEU A 92 -18.18 -13.07 -4.47
N LYS A 93 -17.20 -13.32 -5.36
CA LYS A 93 -17.46 -13.95 -6.66
C LYS A 93 -17.82 -15.43 -6.55
N LEU A 94 -17.29 -16.11 -5.52
CA LEU A 94 -17.72 -17.46 -5.13
C LEU A 94 -19.10 -17.46 -4.44
N GLY A 95 -19.58 -16.30 -3.96
CA GLY A 95 -20.87 -16.16 -3.30
C GLY A 95 -20.91 -16.61 -1.83
N ILE A 96 -19.76 -16.76 -1.17
CA ILE A 96 -19.67 -17.34 0.19
C ILE A 96 -20.57 -16.63 1.21
N PRO A 97 -20.60 -15.28 1.32
CA PRO A 97 -21.52 -14.61 2.25
C PRO A 97 -23.00 -14.94 1.98
N GLU A 98 -23.38 -14.98 0.71
CA GLU A 98 -24.75 -15.28 0.27
C GLU A 98 -25.11 -16.75 0.54
N ILE A 99 -24.18 -17.68 0.34
CA ILE A 99 -24.38 -19.10 0.62
C ILE A 99 -24.65 -19.33 2.11
N ILE A 100 -23.83 -18.73 3.00
CA ILE A 100 -24.01 -18.84 4.45
C ILE A 100 -25.34 -18.17 4.88
N HIS A 101 -25.65 -16.99 4.35
CA HIS A 101 -26.91 -16.27 4.64
C HIS A 101 -28.14 -17.08 4.28
N ASN A 102 -28.20 -17.60 3.04
CA ASN A 102 -29.34 -18.38 2.55
C ASN A 102 -29.45 -19.78 3.19
N HIS A 103 -28.39 -20.27 3.84
CA HIS A 103 -28.43 -21.51 4.62
C HIS A 103 -29.13 -21.35 5.97
N GLY A 104 -29.19 -20.12 6.52
CA GLY A 104 -29.96 -19.78 7.73
C GLY A 104 -29.42 -20.36 9.06
N LYS A 105 -28.33 -21.13 9.02
CA LYS A 105 -27.58 -21.68 10.15
C LYS A 105 -26.08 -21.71 9.81
N PRO A 106 -25.16 -21.82 10.79
CA PRO A 106 -23.75 -22.10 10.50
C PRO A 106 -23.60 -23.30 9.55
N ILE A 107 -22.72 -23.17 8.56
CA ILE A 107 -22.54 -24.14 7.47
C ILE A 107 -21.24 -24.93 7.66
N THR A 108 -21.29 -26.26 7.60
CA THR A 108 -20.07 -27.08 7.71
C THR A 108 -19.21 -26.96 6.44
N LEU A 109 -17.92 -27.33 6.52
CA LEU A 109 -17.05 -27.29 5.35
C LEU A 109 -17.57 -28.15 4.17
N PRO A 110 -18.08 -29.39 4.36
CA PRO A 110 -18.72 -30.16 3.29
C PRO A 110 -20.00 -29.53 2.74
N GLU A 111 -20.87 -28.98 3.59
CA GLU A 111 -22.08 -28.26 3.15
C GLU A 111 -21.70 -27.06 2.26
N LEU A 112 -20.70 -26.27 2.67
CA LEU A 112 -20.18 -25.11 1.93
C LEU A 112 -19.53 -25.52 0.59
N ILE A 113 -18.71 -26.57 0.57
CA ILE A 113 -18.10 -27.11 -0.66
C ILE A 113 -19.17 -27.62 -1.63
N SER A 114 -20.26 -28.19 -1.14
CA SER A 114 -21.39 -28.67 -1.97
C SER A 114 -22.20 -27.52 -2.58
N ALA A 115 -22.41 -26.44 -1.83
CA ALA A 115 -23.08 -25.23 -2.31
C ALA A 115 -22.19 -24.39 -3.27
N LEU A 116 -20.87 -24.47 -3.10
CA LEU A 116 -19.88 -23.84 -3.99
C LEU A 116 -19.81 -24.59 -5.33
N GLN A 117 -20.21 -23.92 -6.41
CA GLN A 117 -20.08 -24.43 -7.78
C GLN A 117 -18.62 -24.34 -8.26
N ILE A 118 -17.75 -25.15 -7.66
CA ILE A 118 -16.31 -25.26 -7.92
C ILE A 118 -15.94 -26.60 -8.52
N HIS A 119 -14.76 -26.69 -9.13
CA HIS A 119 -14.26 -27.94 -9.70
C HIS A 119 -13.89 -28.95 -8.58
N PRO A 120 -14.25 -30.24 -8.68
CA PRO A 120 -14.12 -31.19 -7.55
C PRO A 120 -12.70 -31.31 -6.96
N THR A 121 -11.65 -31.20 -7.79
CA THR A 121 -10.25 -31.22 -7.33
C THR A 121 -9.84 -29.99 -6.53
N LYS A 122 -10.70 -28.95 -6.44
CA LYS A 122 -10.45 -27.71 -5.71
C LYS A 122 -11.05 -27.68 -4.29
N ALA A 123 -11.83 -28.70 -3.91
CA ALA A 123 -12.51 -28.79 -2.60
C ALA A 123 -11.57 -28.52 -1.41
N GLY A 124 -10.39 -29.17 -1.37
CA GLY A 124 -9.41 -29.01 -0.27
C GLY A 124 -8.80 -27.61 -0.13
N PHE A 125 -8.93 -26.75 -1.15
CA PHE A 125 -8.44 -25.36 -1.09
C PHE A 125 -9.46 -24.40 -0.48
N VAL A 126 -10.76 -24.77 -0.41
CA VAL A 126 -11.79 -23.96 0.27
C VAL A 126 -11.45 -23.80 1.75
N HIS A 127 -10.98 -24.86 2.41
CA HIS A 127 -10.54 -24.81 3.81
C HIS A 127 -9.41 -23.79 4.04
N ARG A 128 -8.41 -23.74 3.15
CA ARG A 128 -7.28 -22.80 3.22
C ARG A 128 -7.76 -21.35 3.09
N LEU A 129 -8.68 -21.09 2.16
CA LEU A 129 -9.32 -19.79 1.99
C LEU A 129 -10.17 -19.39 3.20
N MET A 130 -11.00 -20.30 3.73
CA MET A 130 -11.83 -20.03 4.89
C MET A 130 -11.00 -19.79 6.15
N ARG A 131 -9.93 -20.55 6.38
CA ARG A 131 -8.96 -20.32 7.47
C ARG A 131 -8.39 -18.90 7.44
N LEU A 132 -7.93 -18.41 6.28
CA LEU A 132 -7.49 -17.02 6.14
C LEU A 132 -8.60 -16.03 6.50
N LEU A 133 -9.82 -16.24 5.99
CA LEU A 133 -10.93 -15.30 6.15
C LEU A 133 -11.55 -15.33 7.56
N VAL A 134 -11.43 -16.44 8.29
CA VAL A 134 -11.80 -16.55 9.71
C VAL A 134 -10.76 -15.85 10.60
N HIS A 135 -9.47 -16.14 10.40
CA HIS A 135 -8.38 -15.41 11.07
C HIS A 135 -8.44 -13.90 10.77
N SER A 136 -8.81 -13.53 9.55
CA SER A 136 -9.03 -12.15 9.12
C SER A 136 -10.40 -11.57 9.52
N GLY A 137 -11.15 -12.19 10.43
CA GLY A 137 -12.38 -11.64 11.03
C GLY A 137 -13.56 -11.40 10.07
N PHE A 138 -13.58 -12.03 8.88
CA PHE A 138 -14.71 -11.96 7.95
C PHE A 138 -15.79 -13.01 8.27
N PHE A 139 -15.39 -14.19 8.70
CA PHE A 139 -16.28 -15.26 9.14
C PHE A 139 -15.90 -15.69 10.56
N VAL A 140 -16.83 -16.29 11.28
CA VAL A 140 -16.58 -16.89 12.61
C VAL A 140 -16.80 -18.39 12.52
N THR A 141 -15.99 -19.16 13.25
CA THR A 141 -16.18 -20.60 13.40
C THR A 141 -16.94 -20.92 14.67
N THR A 142 -17.82 -21.91 14.55
CA THR A 142 -18.66 -22.46 15.61
C THR A 142 -18.56 -23.97 15.57
N ARG A 143 -18.89 -24.65 16.68
CA ARG A 143 -18.98 -26.11 16.72
C ARG A 143 -20.43 -26.54 16.68
N VAL A 144 -20.72 -27.57 15.90
CA VAL A 144 -22.05 -28.19 15.80
C VAL A 144 -21.94 -29.71 16.00
N HIS A 145 -22.83 -30.27 16.81
CA HIS A 145 -22.92 -31.71 17.05
C HIS A 145 -23.70 -32.39 15.92
N MET A 146 -23.11 -33.43 15.33
CA MET A 146 -23.70 -34.15 14.20
C MET A 146 -24.44 -35.43 14.66
N ASN A 147 -25.64 -35.24 15.23
CA ASN A 147 -26.52 -36.27 15.80
C ASN A 147 -25.97 -36.93 17.09
N GLN A 148 -26.22 -38.23 17.31
CA GLN A 148 -26.08 -38.90 18.61
C GLN A 148 -24.67 -39.43 18.92
N GLU A 149 -23.70 -39.20 18.04
CA GLU A 149 -22.29 -39.52 18.27
C GLU A 149 -21.56 -38.20 18.56
N GLU A 150 -20.66 -38.18 19.57
CA GLU A 150 -20.11 -36.95 20.17
C GLU A 150 -19.07 -36.21 19.30
N GLU A 151 -19.16 -36.31 17.98
CA GLU A 151 -18.30 -35.57 17.05
C GLU A 151 -18.80 -34.15 16.83
N GLU A 152 -17.94 -33.17 17.14
CA GLU A 152 -18.14 -31.75 16.88
C GLU A 152 -17.49 -31.37 15.54
N GLU A 153 -18.28 -30.98 14.54
CA GLU A 153 -17.76 -30.43 13.28
C GLU A 153 -17.61 -28.90 13.37
N GLU A 154 -16.63 -28.34 12.66
CA GLU A 154 -16.49 -26.88 12.49
C GLU A 154 -17.46 -26.36 11.43
N ALA A 155 -18.21 -25.31 11.79
CA ALA A 155 -19.15 -24.63 10.90
C ALA A 155 -18.96 -23.10 10.91
N TYR A 156 -19.09 -22.49 9.72
CA TYR A 156 -18.86 -21.06 9.48
C TYR A 156 -20.15 -20.25 9.53
N ASP A 157 -20.11 -19.06 10.15
CA ASP A 157 -21.19 -18.06 10.15
C ASP A 157 -20.65 -16.64 9.84
N LEU A 158 -21.55 -15.72 9.51
CA LEU A 158 -21.26 -14.34 9.12
C LEU A 158 -21.01 -13.43 10.32
N THR A 159 -19.81 -12.84 10.37
CA THR A 159 -19.54 -11.66 11.20
C THR A 159 -20.21 -10.42 10.58
N PRO A 160 -20.32 -9.31 11.32
CA PRO A 160 -20.68 -8.00 10.75
C PRO A 160 -19.88 -7.65 9.48
N SER A 161 -18.58 -7.96 9.44
CA SER A 161 -17.66 -7.72 8.30
C SER A 161 -18.08 -8.45 7.01
N SER A 162 -18.84 -9.54 7.09
CA SER A 162 -19.43 -10.21 5.92
C SER A 162 -20.92 -9.93 5.72
N ARG A 163 -21.67 -9.52 6.75
CA ARG A 163 -23.07 -9.08 6.60
C ARG A 163 -23.20 -7.76 5.81
N ILE A 164 -22.18 -6.91 5.80
CA ILE A 164 -22.10 -5.71 4.93
C ILE A 164 -21.88 -6.00 3.43
N LEU A 165 -21.72 -7.28 3.06
CA LEU A 165 -21.50 -7.71 1.68
C LEU A 165 -22.75 -8.34 1.02
N LEU A 166 -23.81 -8.56 1.79
CA LEU A 166 -25.06 -9.20 1.34
C LEU A 166 -25.89 -8.26 0.45
N LYS A 167 -26.55 -8.82 -0.57
CA LYS A 167 -27.34 -8.05 -1.56
C LYS A 167 -28.60 -7.40 -1.01
N ASP A 168 -29.19 -7.97 0.04
CA ASP A 168 -30.38 -7.47 0.73
C ASP A 168 -30.08 -6.36 1.75
N ASN A 169 -28.81 -6.16 2.10
CA ASN A 169 -28.38 -5.13 3.03
C ASN A 169 -28.45 -3.74 2.37
N VAL A 170 -29.17 -2.79 3.00
CA VAL A 170 -29.27 -1.37 2.59
C VAL A 170 -27.89 -0.68 2.50
N THR A 171 -26.89 -1.23 3.17
CA THR A 171 -25.51 -0.74 3.24
C THR A 171 -24.50 -1.65 2.50
N ASN A 172 -24.97 -2.47 1.56
CA ASN A 172 -24.14 -3.39 0.77
C ASN A 172 -22.94 -2.70 0.09
N LEU A 173 -21.72 -3.06 0.50
CA LEU A 173 -20.45 -2.54 -0.02
C LEU A 173 -19.80 -3.43 -1.09
N SER A 174 -20.42 -4.55 -1.48
CA SER A 174 -19.89 -5.44 -2.51
C SER A 174 -19.59 -4.75 -3.85
N PRO A 175 -20.42 -3.81 -4.36
CA PRO A 175 -20.08 -3.05 -5.58
C PRO A 175 -18.82 -2.18 -5.40
N PHE A 176 -18.68 -1.51 -4.26
CA PHE A 176 -17.50 -0.70 -3.94
C PHE A 176 -16.24 -1.55 -3.84
N LEU A 177 -16.32 -2.69 -3.13
CA LEU A 177 -15.24 -3.67 -3.02
C LEU A 177 -14.79 -4.10 -4.43
N LEU A 178 -15.71 -4.55 -5.27
CA LEU A 178 -15.41 -5.08 -6.60
C LEU A 178 -14.82 -4.04 -7.57
N ALA A 179 -15.12 -2.74 -7.40
CA ALA A 179 -14.57 -1.67 -8.23
C ALA A 179 -13.18 -1.20 -7.76
N ILE A 180 -12.95 -1.02 -6.46
CA ILE A 180 -11.63 -0.64 -5.92
C ILE A 180 -10.58 -1.72 -6.21
N VAL A 181 -11.01 -2.98 -6.20
CA VAL A 181 -10.19 -4.14 -6.56
C VAL A 181 -10.28 -4.51 -8.04
N ASP A 182 -10.61 -3.54 -8.89
CA ASP A 182 -10.54 -3.74 -10.32
C ASP A 182 -9.12 -3.48 -10.85
N PRO A 183 -8.62 -4.31 -11.78
CA PRO A 183 -7.47 -4.03 -12.66
C PRO A 183 -7.15 -2.56 -12.94
N VAL A 184 -8.16 -1.77 -13.30
CA VAL A 184 -8.02 -0.36 -13.68
C VAL A 184 -7.51 0.49 -12.52
N PHE A 185 -7.93 0.20 -11.28
CA PHE A 185 -7.50 0.91 -10.07
C PHE A 185 -6.16 0.42 -9.51
N VAL A 186 -5.82 -0.86 -9.70
CA VAL A 186 -4.69 -1.48 -9.00
C VAL A 186 -3.43 -1.61 -9.87
N SER A 187 -3.54 -1.69 -11.20
CA SER A 187 -2.37 -1.62 -12.11
C SER A 187 -1.52 -0.33 -12.03
N PRO A 188 -2.07 0.88 -11.78
CA PRO A 188 -1.29 2.12 -11.62
C PRO A 188 -0.20 2.07 -10.54
N TRP A 189 -0.37 1.22 -9.53
CA TRP A 189 0.53 1.17 -8.37
C TRP A 189 1.92 0.65 -8.71
N HIS A 190 2.04 -0.18 -9.74
CA HIS A 190 3.34 -0.62 -10.25
C HIS A 190 4.14 0.50 -10.95
N PHE A 191 3.50 1.62 -11.32
CA PHE A 191 4.13 2.74 -12.00
C PHE A 191 4.61 3.85 -11.04
N LEU A 192 4.33 3.74 -9.73
CA LEU A 192 4.62 4.77 -8.72
C LEU A 192 6.04 5.36 -8.83
N GLU A 193 7.09 4.52 -8.84
CA GLU A 193 8.48 5.01 -8.91
C GLU A 193 8.76 5.71 -10.26
N SER A 194 8.32 5.12 -11.37
CA SER A 194 8.49 5.70 -12.71
C SER A 194 7.75 7.04 -12.86
N TRP A 195 6.60 7.20 -12.18
CA TRP A 195 5.82 8.43 -12.11
C TRP A 195 6.50 9.50 -11.24
N PHE A 196 7.09 9.11 -10.10
CA PHE A 196 7.88 10.01 -9.26
C PHE A 196 9.07 10.62 -10.04
N ARG A 197 9.65 9.88 -11.00
CA ARG A 197 10.71 10.38 -11.90
C ARG A 197 10.19 11.00 -13.20
N GLY A 198 8.91 10.82 -13.54
CA GLY A 198 8.30 11.16 -14.82
C GLY A 198 7.64 12.53 -14.89
N ASP A 199 7.16 12.88 -16.08
CA ASP A 199 6.42 14.10 -16.39
C ASP A 199 4.89 13.95 -16.22
N LYS A 200 4.37 12.72 -16.35
CA LYS A 200 2.94 12.37 -16.22
C LYS A 200 2.29 12.91 -14.95
N VAL A 201 1.01 13.29 -15.03
CA VAL A 201 0.28 13.92 -13.93
C VAL A 201 0.07 12.93 -12.77
N THR A 202 -0.46 11.73 -13.05
CA THR A 202 -0.73 10.67 -12.05
C THR A 202 -0.09 9.32 -12.44
N PRO A 203 0.10 8.39 -11.48
CA PRO A 203 0.44 7.00 -11.80
C PRO A 203 -0.62 6.32 -12.68
N PHE A 204 -1.91 6.69 -12.53
CA PHE A 204 -2.98 6.22 -13.42
C PHE A 204 -2.74 6.60 -14.88
N GLU A 205 -2.38 7.86 -15.16
CA GLU A 205 -2.00 8.33 -16.50
C GLU A 205 -0.71 7.66 -17.02
N SER A 206 0.13 7.19 -16.11
CA SER A 206 1.37 6.47 -16.44
C SER A 206 1.10 5.01 -16.86
N ALA A 207 0.04 4.38 -16.33
CA ALA A 207 -0.39 3.04 -16.69
C ALA A 207 -1.30 3.02 -17.93
N HIS A 208 -2.31 3.89 -17.96
CA HIS A 208 -3.40 3.86 -18.96
C HIS A 208 -3.25 4.91 -20.08
N GLY A 209 -2.23 5.76 -20.01
CA GLY A 209 -1.92 6.79 -21.03
C GLY A 209 -2.81 8.04 -21.02
N VAL A 210 -3.95 7.99 -20.34
CA VAL A 210 -4.95 9.07 -20.19
C VAL A 210 -5.35 9.26 -18.72
N GLY A 211 -5.96 10.40 -18.37
CA GLY A 211 -6.44 10.66 -17.01
C GLY A 211 -7.62 9.77 -16.61
N PHE A 212 -7.88 9.63 -15.31
CA PHE A 212 -8.93 8.76 -14.77
C PHE A 212 -10.33 9.05 -15.34
N TRP A 213 -10.72 10.32 -15.38
CA TRP A 213 -12.03 10.74 -15.91
C TRP A 213 -12.13 10.53 -17.42
N ASP A 214 -11.05 10.78 -18.16
CA ASP A 214 -10.99 10.50 -19.60
C ASP A 214 -11.09 8.99 -19.87
N TYR A 215 -10.49 8.15 -19.02
CA TYR A 215 -10.61 6.69 -19.11
C TYR A 215 -12.05 6.23 -18.84
N ALA A 216 -12.70 6.78 -17.80
CA ALA A 216 -14.08 6.47 -17.49
C ALA A 216 -15.05 6.92 -18.61
N ASP A 217 -14.83 8.09 -19.21
CA ASP A 217 -15.61 8.56 -20.36
C ASP A 217 -15.40 7.69 -21.61
N GLN A 218 -14.23 7.04 -21.76
CA GLN A 218 -13.92 6.14 -22.88
C GLN A 218 -14.34 4.67 -22.65
N ASN A 219 -14.63 4.24 -21.42
CA ASN A 219 -14.90 2.84 -21.07
C ASN A 219 -16.25 2.69 -20.32
N PRO A 220 -17.39 2.56 -21.03
CA PRO A 220 -18.72 2.55 -20.44
C PRO A 220 -18.96 1.48 -19.36
N ASP A 221 -18.41 0.28 -19.52
CA ASP A 221 -18.62 -0.82 -18.55
C ASP A 221 -17.90 -0.58 -17.23
N PHE A 222 -16.69 -0.01 -17.29
CA PHE A 222 -15.94 0.46 -16.12
C PHE A 222 -16.66 1.65 -15.46
N ASN A 223 -17.17 2.57 -16.28
CA ASN A 223 -17.91 3.75 -15.82
C ASN A 223 -19.20 3.38 -15.06
N ASP A 224 -19.98 2.43 -15.57
CA ASP A 224 -21.17 1.88 -14.91
C ASP A 224 -20.79 1.15 -13.60
N SER A 225 -19.74 0.33 -13.62
CA SER A 225 -19.22 -0.37 -12.43
C SER A 225 -18.77 0.63 -11.34
N PHE A 226 -18.07 1.70 -11.73
CA PHE A 226 -17.65 2.77 -10.84
C PHE A 226 -18.85 3.57 -10.29
N ASN A 227 -19.82 3.93 -11.13
CA ASN A 227 -21.03 4.62 -10.69
C ASN A 227 -21.86 3.77 -9.70
N LYS A 228 -21.92 2.45 -9.91
CA LYS A 228 -22.52 1.48 -8.96
C LYS A 228 -21.77 1.40 -7.64
N ALA A 229 -20.44 1.44 -7.66
CA ALA A 229 -19.61 1.56 -6.47
C ALA A 229 -19.85 2.87 -5.70
N MET A 230 -19.93 4.01 -6.39
CA MET A 230 -20.19 5.31 -5.75
C MET A 230 -21.64 5.43 -5.22
N ALA A 231 -22.61 4.78 -5.87
CA ALA A 231 -24.00 4.69 -5.38
C ALA A 231 -24.12 3.79 -4.14
N SER A 232 -23.44 2.64 -4.15
CA SER A 232 -23.26 1.76 -2.97
C SER A 232 -22.62 2.51 -1.80
N ASP A 233 -21.54 3.26 -2.05
CA ASP A 233 -20.89 4.12 -1.06
C ASP A 233 -21.87 5.16 -0.47
N SER A 234 -22.65 5.79 -1.34
CA SER A 234 -23.59 6.87 -0.98
C SER A 234 -24.83 6.38 -0.22
N GLY A 235 -25.09 5.07 -0.14
CA GLY A 235 -26.19 4.48 0.64
C GLY A 235 -26.09 4.79 2.14
N MET A 236 -24.89 5.04 2.65
CA MET A 236 -24.65 5.44 4.06
C MET A 236 -25.22 6.82 4.42
N MET A 237 -25.63 7.63 3.43
CA MET A 237 -26.30 8.90 3.66
C MET A 237 -27.58 8.75 4.50
N ASN A 238 -28.21 7.57 4.52
CA ASN A 238 -29.34 7.25 5.39
C ASN A 238 -29.03 7.47 6.88
N LEU A 239 -27.82 7.10 7.33
CA LEU A 239 -27.38 7.27 8.72
C LEU A 239 -27.04 8.73 9.00
N VAL A 240 -26.38 9.41 8.06
CA VAL A 240 -26.09 10.85 8.14
C VAL A 240 -27.37 11.67 8.29
N VAL A 241 -28.37 11.41 7.44
CA VAL A 241 -29.68 12.07 7.47
C VAL A 241 -30.46 11.78 8.74
N LYS A 242 -30.32 10.57 9.30
CA LYS A 242 -30.97 10.16 10.55
C LYS A 242 -30.42 10.92 11.76
N ASP A 243 -29.10 11.00 11.90
CA ASP A 243 -28.44 11.47 13.12
C ASP A 243 -28.04 12.95 13.06
N CYS A 244 -27.87 13.53 11.86
CA CYS A 244 -27.52 14.94 11.66
C CYS A 244 -28.68 15.81 11.11
N LYS A 245 -29.94 15.50 11.45
CA LYS A 245 -31.13 16.27 11.01
C LYS A 245 -31.01 17.81 11.14
N PRO A 246 -30.46 18.38 12.23
CA PRO A 246 -30.29 19.84 12.38
C PRO A 246 -29.29 20.50 11.40
N VAL A 247 -28.63 19.72 10.55
CA VAL A 247 -27.85 20.23 9.41
C VAL A 247 -28.77 20.58 8.24
N PHE A 248 -29.84 19.82 8.01
CA PHE A 248 -30.78 19.97 6.89
C PHE A 248 -32.06 20.74 7.24
N GLU A 249 -32.37 20.88 8.53
CA GLU A 249 -33.48 21.74 9.00
C GLU A 249 -33.34 23.19 8.51
N GLY A 250 -34.49 23.82 8.23
CA GLY A 250 -34.61 25.20 7.77
C GLY A 250 -34.35 25.46 6.28
N LEU A 251 -34.20 24.41 5.46
CA LEU A 251 -33.92 24.51 4.02
C LEU A 251 -35.19 24.35 3.16
N ASP A 252 -35.37 25.22 2.15
CA ASP A 252 -36.38 25.03 1.10
C ASP A 252 -35.79 24.33 -0.13
N THR A 253 -34.49 24.52 -0.38
CA THR A 253 -33.74 24.02 -1.54
C THR A 253 -32.33 23.58 -1.17
N LEU A 254 -31.87 22.49 -1.80
CA LEU A 254 -30.52 21.93 -1.68
C LEU A 254 -29.96 21.63 -3.07
N VAL A 255 -28.67 21.89 -3.32
CA VAL A 255 -27.95 21.42 -4.51
C VAL A 255 -26.86 20.43 -4.11
N ASP A 256 -26.95 19.20 -4.62
CA ASP A 256 -25.97 18.12 -4.48
C ASP A 256 -24.99 18.19 -5.65
N VAL A 257 -23.76 18.65 -5.40
CA VAL A 257 -22.74 18.92 -6.43
C VAL A 257 -21.79 17.74 -6.53
N GLY A 258 -21.62 17.19 -7.74
CA GLY A 258 -20.95 15.90 -7.93
C GLY A 258 -21.79 14.72 -7.44
N GLY A 259 -23.12 14.89 -7.42
CA GLY A 259 -24.05 13.91 -6.85
C GLY A 259 -24.25 12.65 -7.70
N GLY A 260 -23.63 12.55 -8.88
CA GLY A 260 -23.69 11.38 -9.76
C GLY A 260 -25.13 10.96 -10.09
N THR A 261 -25.53 9.78 -9.64
CA THR A 261 -26.89 9.24 -9.81
C THR A 261 -27.95 9.88 -8.90
N GLY A 262 -27.59 10.89 -8.10
CA GLY A 262 -28.49 11.58 -7.18
C GLY A 262 -28.82 10.79 -5.91
N THR A 263 -27.98 9.81 -5.53
CA THR A 263 -28.27 8.91 -4.40
C THR A 263 -28.36 9.67 -3.06
N CYS A 264 -27.46 10.62 -2.80
CA CYS A 264 -27.50 11.48 -1.61
C CYS A 264 -28.71 12.41 -1.64
N ALA A 265 -28.88 13.20 -2.70
CA ALA A 265 -30.06 14.02 -2.96
C ALA A 265 -31.40 13.29 -2.72
N ARG A 266 -31.54 12.05 -3.23
CA ARG A 266 -32.73 11.21 -3.05
C ARG A 266 -33.01 10.92 -1.59
N ILE A 267 -32.04 10.34 -0.87
CA ILE A 267 -32.16 9.98 0.55
C ILE A 267 -32.53 11.20 1.41
N ILE A 268 -31.96 12.36 1.10
CA ILE A 268 -32.29 13.62 1.78
C ILE A 268 -33.74 14.05 1.48
N SER A 269 -34.18 13.99 0.21
CA SER A 269 -35.55 14.35 -0.18
C SER A 269 -36.62 13.41 0.38
N GLU A 270 -36.31 12.12 0.56
CA GLU A 270 -37.18 11.12 1.16
C GLU A 270 -37.40 11.39 2.66
N ALA A 271 -36.37 11.86 3.37
CA ALA A 271 -36.47 12.22 4.79
C ALA A 271 -37.02 13.64 5.04
N PHE A 272 -36.81 14.57 4.10
CA PHE A 272 -37.24 15.96 4.17
C PHE A 272 -38.12 16.29 2.96
N THR A 273 -39.35 15.79 2.94
CA THR A 273 -40.28 15.86 1.79
C THR A 273 -40.70 17.27 1.32
N HIS A 274 -40.30 18.32 2.05
CA HIS A 274 -40.46 19.73 1.64
C HIS A 274 -39.24 20.29 0.89
N LEU A 275 -38.07 19.66 1.05
CA LEU A 275 -36.77 20.12 0.57
C LEU A 275 -36.60 19.77 -0.91
N LYS A 276 -36.49 20.78 -1.77
CA LYS A 276 -36.27 20.59 -3.21
C LYS A 276 -34.79 20.34 -3.49
N CYS A 277 -34.44 19.08 -3.69
CA CYS A 277 -33.10 18.66 -4.09
C CYS A 277 -32.87 18.82 -5.60
N THR A 278 -31.76 19.47 -5.96
CA THR A 278 -31.21 19.51 -7.32
C THR A 278 -29.86 18.79 -7.33
N VAL A 279 -29.56 18.01 -8.36
CA VAL A 279 -28.25 17.40 -8.57
C VAL A 279 -27.53 18.16 -9.66
N LEU A 280 -26.35 18.70 -9.37
CA LEU A 280 -25.45 19.31 -10.35
C LEU A 280 -24.33 18.32 -10.70
N GLU A 281 -24.26 17.94 -11.96
CA GLU A 281 -23.34 16.91 -12.46
C GLU A 281 -23.02 17.17 -13.95
N LEU A 282 -21.95 16.56 -14.48
CA LEU A 282 -21.53 16.79 -15.87
C LEU A 282 -22.64 16.41 -16.88
N PRO A 283 -22.86 17.18 -17.97
CA PRO A 283 -24.00 16.99 -18.86
C PRO A 283 -24.15 15.58 -19.46
N HIS A 284 -23.05 14.87 -19.75
CA HIS A 284 -23.09 13.52 -20.29
C HIS A 284 -23.42 12.44 -19.26
N VAL A 285 -23.20 12.72 -17.97
CA VAL A 285 -23.68 11.84 -16.89
C VAL A 285 -25.19 12.02 -16.73
N VAL A 286 -25.66 13.27 -16.62
CA VAL A 286 -27.09 13.61 -16.51
C VAL A 286 -27.91 13.05 -17.68
N ALA A 287 -27.40 13.12 -18.90
CA ALA A 287 -28.07 12.60 -20.10
C ALA A 287 -28.30 11.07 -20.10
N ASN A 288 -27.71 10.32 -19.17
CA ASN A 288 -27.87 8.86 -19.03
C ASN A 288 -28.65 8.44 -17.78
N LEU A 289 -29.22 9.39 -17.03
CA LEU A 289 -30.02 9.10 -15.83
C LEU A 289 -31.52 9.00 -16.16
N PRO A 290 -32.28 8.11 -15.49
CA PRO A 290 -33.72 8.00 -15.69
C PRO A 290 -34.45 9.21 -15.06
N ASP A 291 -35.51 9.68 -15.73
CA ASP A 291 -36.40 10.73 -15.20
C ASP A 291 -36.94 10.33 -13.82
N ASN A 292 -36.69 11.18 -12.82
CA ASN A 292 -37.13 11.00 -11.44
C ASN A 292 -37.97 12.22 -11.02
N SER A 293 -39.26 12.02 -10.76
CA SER A 293 -40.20 13.10 -10.45
C SER A 293 -39.85 13.94 -9.21
N ASN A 294 -38.96 13.42 -8.34
CA ASN A 294 -38.64 14.02 -7.06
C ASN A 294 -37.27 14.71 -7.04
N LEU A 295 -36.46 14.58 -8.10
CA LEU A 295 -35.13 15.18 -8.22
C LEU A 295 -34.99 16.00 -9.50
N ASN A 296 -34.44 17.20 -9.38
CA ASN A 296 -34.09 18.04 -10.53
C ASN A 296 -32.62 17.79 -10.92
N PHE A 297 -32.34 17.15 -12.05
CA PHE A 297 -30.97 16.98 -12.55
C PHE A 297 -30.57 18.14 -13.47
N VAL A 298 -29.40 18.74 -13.21
CA VAL A 298 -28.86 19.88 -13.96
C VAL A 298 -27.48 19.52 -14.49
N GLY A 299 -27.37 19.43 -15.83
CA GLY A 299 -26.09 19.28 -16.51
C GLY A 299 -25.27 20.58 -16.45
N GLY A 300 -24.07 20.55 -15.87
CA GLY A 300 -23.22 21.73 -15.74
C GLY A 300 -21.79 21.44 -15.29
N ASP A 301 -21.01 22.50 -15.09
CA ASP A 301 -19.62 22.44 -14.60
C ASP A 301 -19.49 23.27 -13.32
N MET A 302 -19.15 22.61 -12.21
CA MET A 302 -19.00 23.23 -10.88
C MET A 302 -17.92 24.31 -10.79
N PHE A 303 -16.95 24.33 -11.72
CA PHE A 303 -15.95 25.39 -11.80
C PHE A 303 -16.49 26.67 -12.46
N GLN A 304 -17.56 26.54 -13.27
CA GLN A 304 -18.19 27.65 -13.99
C GLN A 304 -19.34 28.25 -13.16
N SER A 305 -20.32 27.43 -12.78
CA SER A 305 -21.53 27.88 -12.09
C SER A 305 -22.17 26.76 -11.25
N ILE A 306 -22.73 27.15 -10.10
CA ILE A 306 -23.51 26.27 -9.22
C ILE A 306 -24.91 26.92 -9.05
N PRO A 307 -26.02 26.18 -9.22
CA PRO A 307 -27.37 26.72 -9.01
C PRO A 307 -27.58 27.28 -7.60
N SER A 308 -28.32 28.38 -7.48
CA SER A 308 -28.53 29.06 -6.20
C SER A 308 -29.57 28.34 -5.32
N ALA A 309 -29.19 28.01 -4.10
CA ALA A 309 -30.00 27.27 -3.12
C ALA A 309 -29.73 27.76 -1.69
N ASP A 310 -30.54 27.30 -0.73
CA ASP A 310 -30.36 27.65 0.70
C ASP A 310 -29.18 26.87 1.32
N ALA A 311 -28.86 25.71 0.75
CA ALA A 311 -27.59 25.02 0.98
C ALA A 311 -27.02 24.36 -0.28
N ILE A 312 -25.70 24.18 -0.26
CA ILE A 312 -24.95 23.36 -1.23
C ILE A 312 -24.35 22.18 -0.48
N LEU A 313 -24.55 20.96 -0.97
CA LEU A 313 -23.91 19.73 -0.49
C LEU A 313 -22.70 19.41 -1.38
N LEU A 314 -21.56 19.17 -0.75
CA LEU A 314 -20.35 18.62 -1.34
C LEU A 314 -20.02 17.32 -0.60
N LYS A 315 -20.34 16.18 -1.21
CA LYS A 315 -20.20 14.86 -0.60
C LYS A 315 -18.96 14.15 -1.15
N GLY A 316 -18.01 13.86 -0.26
CA GLY A 316 -16.79 13.13 -0.55
C GLY A 316 -16.98 11.61 -0.58
N CYS A 317 -15.93 10.85 -0.23
CA CYS A 317 -16.02 9.41 0.05
C CYS A 317 -16.05 9.22 1.59
N PRO A 318 -17.23 9.17 2.24
CA PRO A 318 -17.34 9.41 3.68
C PRO A 318 -16.95 8.19 4.53
N GLN A 319 -16.87 7.01 3.91
CA GLN A 319 -16.84 5.72 4.58
C GLN A 319 -15.54 5.36 5.31
N VAL A 320 -14.45 6.07 5.02
CA VAL A 320 -13.09 5.71 5.48
C VAL A 320 -12.86 6.04 6.98
N GLY A 321 -13.85 6.59 7.67
CA GLY A 321 -13.71 7.01 9.08
C GLY A 321 -14.97 6.86 9.93
N PHE A 322 -15.98 6.09 9.51
CA PHE A 322 -17.09 5.81 10.41
C PHE A 322 -16.74 4.63 11.35
N VAL A 323 -16.62 4.92 12.65
CA VAL A 323 -16.56 4.00 13.80
C VAL A 323 -17.26 4.73 14.98
N PRO A 324 -17.80 4.05 16.01
CA PRO A 324 -18.35 4.65 17.24
C PRO A 324 -17.50 5.68 18.01
N ASN A 325 -16.23 5.90 17.65
CA ASN A 325 -15.42 7.02 18.19
C ASN A 325 -15.92 8.35 17.57
N PRO A 326 -16.38 9.32 18.38
CA PRO A 326 -17.10 10.50 17.91
C PRO A 326 -16.19 11.65 17.41
N ASP A 327 -15.01 11.37 16.84
CA ASP A 327 -14.06 12.39 16.33
C ASP A 327 -13.71 12.25 14.82
N LEU A 328 -14.10 11.15 14.16
CA LEU A 328 -13.38 10.55 13.03
C LEU A 328 -13.70 11.09 11.61
N THR A 329 -14.85 10.76 11.00
CA THR A 329 -15.35 11.44 9.78
C THR A 329 -16.10 12.71 10.19
N ARG A 330 -15.96 13.81 9.44
CA ARG A 330 -16.52 15.11 9.83
C ARG A 330 -17.47 15.71 8.79
N ILE A 331 -18.61 16.22 9.25
CA ILE A 331 -19.38 17.23 8.53
C ILE A 331 -18.67 18.57 8.76
N ILE A 332 -18.34 19.27 7.69
CA ILE A 332 -17.88 20.64 7.76
C ILE A 332 -19.00 21.55 7.27
N ARG A 333 -19.63 22.26 8.21
CA ARG A 333 -20.67 23.25 7.93
C ARG A 333 -20.01 24.62 7.81
N VAL A 334 -20.09 25.23 6.65
CA VAL A 334 -19.55 26.56 6.37
C VAL A 334 -20.72 27.51 6.13
N GLU A 335 -20.76 28.65 6.79
CA GLU A 335 -21.92 29.55 6.82
C GLU A 335 -21.50 30.96 6.41
N GLU A 336 -22.30 31.61 5.57
CA GLU A 336 -22.03 32.98 5.14
C GLU A 336 -23.16 33.91 5.60
N ASN A 337 -22.89 34.65 6.67
CA ASN A 337 -23.84 35.57 7.27
C ASN A 337 -23.93 36.83 6.40
N VAL A 338 -24.93 36.87 5.51
CA VAL A 338 -25.22 38.01 4.63
C VAL A 338 -25.75 39.19 5.47
N ALA A 339 -24.83 39.90 6.12
CA ALA A 339 -25.14 41.11 6.87
C ALA A 339 -25.81 42.14 5.94
N GLN A 340 -27.06 42.50 6.23
CA GLN A 340 -27.73 43.59 5.52
C GLN A 340 -26.90 44.88 5.70
N ASN A 341 -26.30 45.36 4.62
CA ASN A 341 -25.63 46.66 4.56
C ASN A 341 -26.64 47.81 4.66
N ARG A 342 -27.24 47.96 5.85
CA ARG A 342 -27.91 49.20 6.26
C ARG A 342 -26.81 50.21 6.60
N PRO A 343 -26.83 51.43 6.06
CA PRO A 343 -25.94 52.47 6.54
C PRO A 343 -26.24 52.71 8.03
N ARG A 344 -25.18 52.78 8.86
CA ARG A 344 -25.33 53.12 10.27
C ARG A 344 -25.66 54.61 10.40
N GLU A 345 -26.94 54.94 10.53
CA GLU A 345 -27.35 56.25 11.05
C GLU A 345 -26.83 56.39 12.48
N VAL A 346 -26.03 57.43 12.73
CA VAL A 346 -25.48 57.74 14.05
C VAL A 346 -26.52 58.52 14.85
N VAL A 347 -27.46 57.80 15.46
CA VAL A 347 -28.40 58.38 16.44
C VAL A 347 -27.76 58.31 17.83
N GLY A 348 -27.20 59.43 18.28
CA GLY A 348 -26.66 59.56 19.63
C GLY A 348 -27.75 59.79 20.68
N PHE A 349 -27.57 59.22 21.88
CA PHE A 349 -28.37 59.52 23.07
C PHE A 349 -27.46 59.74 24.29
N PHE A 350 -27.91 60.59 25.22
CA PHE A 350 -27.16 61.05 26.40
C PHE A 350 -27.84 60.61 27.70
N GLY A 351 -27.04 60.22 28.70
CA GLY A 351 -27.46 60.01 30.10
C GLY A 351 -28.03 58.61 30.45
N SER A 352 -28.01 58.16 31.71
CA SER A 352 -27.39 58.73 32.93
C SER A 352 -27.42 57.75 34.13
N GLY A 353 -26.35 57.71 34.95
CA GLY A 353 -26.22 56.95 36.21
C GLY A 353 -25.11 55.87 36.13
N LEU A 354 -24.10 55.76 37.01
CA LEU A 354 -24.05 55.59 38.49
C LEU A 354 -24.66 54.23 38.93
N VAL A 355 -23.98 53.34 39.68
CA VAL A 355 -22.89 53.46 40.68
C VAL A 355 -21.83 52.31 40.58
N ASP A 356 -20.64 52.53 41.16
CA ASP A 356 -19.51 51.66 41.56
C ASP A 356 -19.75 50.13 41.79
N PHE A 357 -18.76 49.21 41.77
CA PHE A 357 -17.26 49.28 41.75
C PHE A 357 -16.68 47.98 41.09
N GLU A 358 -15.41 47.53 41.11
CA GLU A 358 -14.16 47.92 41.82
C GLU A 358 -12.91 47.87 40.87
N SER A 359 -11.98 46.91 41.05
CA SER A 359 -10.73 46.72 40.28
C SER A 359 -10.54 45.22 39.89
N ARG A 360 -9.67 44.81 38.96
CA ARG A 360 -8.24 45.14 38.78
C ARG A 360 -7.83 45.30 37.30
N ARG A 361 -6.74 46.05 37.06
CA ARG A 361 -6.16 46.34 35.73
C ARG A 361 -4.85 45.58 35.50
N VAL A 362 -4.67 45.02 34.31
CA VAL A 362 -3.50 45.15 33.41
C VAL A 362 -4.04 44.87 31.98
N GLY A 363 -3.70 45.57 30.89
CA GLY A 363 -2.86 46.76 30.73
C GLY A 363 -2.45 46.95 29.26
N ILE A 364 -3.36 47.46 28.42
CA ILE A 364 -3.10 47.72 26.98
C ILE A 364 -2.55 49.14 26.80
N GLY A 365 -1.46 49.28 26.05
CA GLY A 365 -0.88 50.57 25.67
C GLY A 365 -0.76 50.70 24.15
N PHE A 366 -1.67 51.47 23.53
CA PHE A 366 -1.45 52.03 22.20
C PHE A 366 -0.76 53.40 22.35
N ILE A 367 0.17 53.72 21.43
CA ILE A 367 0.74 55.05 21.27
C ILE A 367 0.65 55.44 19.79
N THR A 368 0.30 56.70 19.53
CA THR A 368 0.24 57.34 18.20
C THR A 368 0.93 58.70 18.29
N GLY A 369 1.56 59.16 17.20
CA GLY A 369 2.08 60.54 17.08
C GLY A 369 3.53 60.66 16.60
N ASP A 370 3.66 60.87 15.29
CA ASP A 370 4.38 61.97 14.61
C ASP A 370 5.87 62.32 14.88
N GLU A 371 6.59 62.39 13.74
CA GLU A 371 7.73 63.25 13.35
C GLU A 371 8.95 63.50 14.28
N ILE A 372 10.15 63.20 13.76
CA ILE A 372 11.26 64.18 13.52
C ILE A 372 12.37 63.52 12.65
N TRP A 373 12.96 64.29 11.73
CA TRP A 373 14.12 63.92 10.89
C TRP A 373 15.44 64.51 11.47
N PRO A 374 16.60 63.88 11.22
CA PRO A 374 17.47 64.39 10.14
C PRO A 374 18.18 63.30 9.30
N ASN A 375 18.50 63.65 8.06
CA ASN A 375 19.22 62.83 7.06
C ASN A 375 20.74 63.16 7.10
N PRO A 376 21.64 62.32 6.55
CA PRO A 376 22.00 62.57 5.14
C PRO A 376 22.41 61.34 4.27
N ALA A 377 22.06 61.45 2.98
CA ALA A 377 22.65 60.81 1.79
C ALA A 377 22.43 59.29 1.56
N GLY A 378 22.17 58.84 0.32
CA GLY A 378 21.92 59.63 -0.90
C GLY A 378 21.80 58.82 -2.19
N PHE A 379 21.36 59.50 -3.26
CA PHE A 379 21.17 59.03 -4.66
C PHE A 379 20.12 57.90 -4.87
N GLY A 380 19.32 57.89 -5.95
CA GLY A 380 19.19 58.83 -7.07
C GLY A 380 17.79 58.77 -7.72
N ARG A 381 17.43 59.78 -8.52
CA ARG A 381 16.06 59.97 -9.08
C ARG A 381 15.82 59.23 -10.39
N VAL A 382 14.56 58.87 -10.65
CA VAL A 382 13.94 58.96 -11.99
C VAL A 382 12.56 59.63 -11.85
N SER A 383 12.22 60.55 -12.74
CA SER A 383 10.99 61.37 -12.64
C SER A 383 10.17 61.43 -13.93
N ARG A 384 8.90 61.03 -13.82
CA ARG A 384 7.69 61.33 -14.63
C ARG A 384 7.82 61.87 -16.07
N VAL A 385 7.23 61.09 -17.00
CA VAL A 385 6.18 61.46 -17.97
C VAL A 385 6.46 62.57 -19.03
N TRP A 386 6.31 62.21 -20.32
CA TRP A 386 5.77 63.13 -21.34
C TRP A 386 5.04 62.40 -22.50
N LYS A 387 4.17 63.15 -23.20
CA LYS A 387 3.33 62.79 -24.38
C LYS A 387 2.75 64.13 -24.91
N PRO A 388 2.26 64.30 -26.16
CA PRO A 388 2.01 63.30 -27.23
C PRO A 388 2.35 63.78 -28.69
N LYS A 389 1.85 62.99 -29.67
CA LYS A 389 1.32 63.36 -31.03
C LYS A 389 2.19 63.36 -32.31
N THR A 390 1.49 62.93 -33.37
CA THR A 390 1.56 63.24 -34.82
C THR A 390 2.64 62.66 -35.77
N ASP A 391 2.11 61.82 -36.68
CA ASP A 391 2.27 61.81 -38.15
C ASP A 391 3.43 61.13 -38.92
N LYS A 392 2.98 60.41 -39.96
CA LYS A 392 3.59 60.11 -41.29
C LYS A 392 4.74 59.08 -41.41
N ARG A 393 4.38 57.99 -42.12
CA ARG A 393 5.24 57.07 -42.92
C ARG A 393 5.72 57.79 -44.22
N PRO A 394 6.65 57.26 -45.06
CA PRO A 394 7.02 55.83 -45.24
C PRO A 394 8.51 55.49 -45.54
N VAL A 395 8.73 54.22 -45.94
CA VAL A 395 9.88 53.63 -46.69
C VAL A 395 10.98 52.89 -45.90
N TRP A 396 10.75 51.57 -45.77
CA TRP A 396 11.68 50.43 -45.97
C TRP A 396 13.15 50.50 -45.51
N GLY A 397 13.51 49.66 -44.52
CA GLY A 397 14.89 49.36 -44.14
C GLY A 397 15.06 48.14 -43.22
N ARG A 398 14.98 46.91 -43.78
CA ARG A 398 15.38 45.59 -43.22
C ARG A 398 15.32 45.38 -41.69
N VAL A 399 14.35 44.57 -41.22
CA VAL A 399 14.39 43.90 -39.89
C VAL A 399 14.05 42.41 -40.06
N CYS A 400 14.70 41.54 -39.28
CA CYS A 400 14.58 40.08 -39.38
C CYS A 400 13.24 39.55 -38.85
N PHE A 401 12.70 38.50 -39.48
CA PHE A 401 11.57 37.75 -38.96
C PHE A 401 12.00 36.80 -37.82
N VAL A 402 11.89 37.23 -36.57
CA VAL A 402 11.74 36.30 -35.44
C VAL A 402 10.25 36.04 -35.24
N ARG A 403 9.78 34.86 -35.64
CA ARG A 403 8.37 34.50 -35.67
C ARG A 403 7.92 33.94 -34.32
N THR A 404 7.67 34.81 -33.34
CA THR A 404 7.11 34.45 -32.03
C THR A 404 5.72 33.86 -32.17
N ARG A 405 5.65 32.53 -32.35
CA ARG A 405 4.45 31.74 -32.08
C ARG A 405 4.20 31.74 -30.58
N VAL A 406 3.44 32.73 -30.10
CA VAL A 406 2.68 32.56 -28.86
C VAL A 406 1.59 31.53 -29.16
N ARG A 407 1.86 30.25 -28.83
CA ARG A 407 0.78 29.34 -28.47
C ARG A 407 0.29 29.77 -27.08
N PRO A 408 -1.02 29.83 -26.81
CA PRO A 408 -1.49 29.69 -25.45
C PRO A 408 -0.96 28.36 -24.90
N LEU A 409 -0.35 28.40 -23.72
CA LEU A 409 -0.31 27.23 -22.85
C LEU A 409 -1.61 27.26 -22.06
N GLU A 410 -2.66 26.68 -22.64
CA GLU A 410 -3.74 26.13 -21.84
C GLU A 410 -3.10 25.04 -20.98
N SER A 411 -3.11 25.21 -19.64
CA SER A 411 -2.53 24.20 -18.76
C SER A 411 -3.41 22.95 -18.77
N SER A 412 -2.78 21.78 -18.67
CA SER A 412 -3.45 20.48 -18.50
C SER A 412 -4.55 20.55 -17.43
N ASP A 413 -4.27 21.30 -16.37
CA ASP A 413 -5.08 21.39 -15.16
C ASP A 413 -6.41 22.13 -15.40
N GLN A 414 -6.49 23.00 -16.41
CA GLN A 414 -7.77 23.62 -16.81
C GLN A 414 -8.65 22.65 -17.61
N VAL A 415 -8.05 21.84 -18.49
CA VAL A 415 -8.79 20.83 -19.27
C VAL A 415 -9.26 19.68 -18.37
N ALA A 416 -8.43 19.28 -17.40
CA ALA A 416 -8.77 18.26 -16.42
C ALA A 416 -9.86 18.73 -15.43
N ALA A 417 -9.87 20.00 -15.02
CA ALA A 417 -10.86 20.53 -14.07
C ALA A 417 -12.30 20.33 -14.56
N GLY A 418 -12.62 20.69 -15.81
CA GLY A 418 -13.96 20.57 -16.39
C GLY A 418 -14.46 19.14 -16.65
N ARG A 419 -13.79 18.11 -16.12
CA ARG A 419 -14.14 16.68 -16.25
C ARG A 419 -14.20 15.91 -14.91
N THR A 420 -13.86 16.55 -13.78
CA THR A 420 -13.91 15.87 -12.48
C THR A 420 -15.35 15.69 -12.00
N ARG A 421 -15.73 14.45 -11.64
CA ARG A 421 -17.06 14.13 -11.10
C ARG A 421 -17.14 14.03 -9.57
N LEU A 422 -16.01 13.78 -8.90
CA LEU A 422 -15.91 13.78 -7.43
C LEU A 422 -15.48 15.15 -6.90
N VAL A 423 -15.97 15.54 -5.72
CA VAL A 423 -15.71 16.86 -5.14
C VAL A 423 -14.64 16.82 -4.04
N LEU A 424 -13.88 17.91 -3.96
CA LEU A 424 -12.91 18.26 -2.91
C LEU A 424 -11.75 17.28 -2.63
N HIS A 425 -11.97 16.05 -2.16
CA HIS A 425 -10.90 15.07 -1.97
C HIS A 425 -10.19 14.75 -3.29
N ALA A 426 -10.93 14.68 -4.40
CA ALA A 426 -10.40 14.45 -5.75
C ALA A 426 -9.74 15.68 -6.39
N LEU A 427 -9.70 16.83 -5.69
CA LEU A 427 -9.26 18.12 -6.20
C LEU A 427 -8.00 18.62 -5.50
N SER A 428 -7.18 19.36 -6.23
CA SER A 428 -6.09 20.17 -5.66
C SER A 428 -6.64 21.34 -4.83
N ASP A 429 -5.82 21.91 -3.94
CA ASP A 429 -6.24 23.01 -3.06
C ASP A 429 -6.73 24.24 -3.84
N GLU A 430 -6.10 24.59 -4.97
CA GLU A 430 -6.55 25.69 -5.84
C GLU A 430 -7.93 25.39 -6.49
N GLN A 431 -8.18 24.14 -6.86
CA GLN A 431 -9.48 23.69 -7.38
C GLN A 431 -10.56 23.70 -6.28
N CYS A 432 -10.23 23.27 -5.06
CA CYS A 432 -11.11 23.39 -3.91
C CYS A 432 -11.50 24.85 -3.65
N VAL A 433 -10.53 25.77 -3.61
CA VAL A 433 -10.79 27.21 -3.42
C VAL A 433 -11.68 27.79 -4.52
N LYS A 434 -11.55 27.34 -5.78
CA LYS A 434 -12.44 27.73 -6.89
C LYS A 434 -13.88 27.24 -6.69
N VAL A 435 -14.08 25.94 -6.41
CA VAL A 435 -15.42 25.37 -6.17
C VAL A 435 -16.07 25.99 -4.93
N LEU A 436 -15.33 26.16 -3.83
CA LEU A 436 -15.81 26.79 -2.61
C LEU A 436 -16.25 28.25 -2.84
N LYS A 437 -15.53 29.02 -3.69
CA LYS A 437 -15.96 30.35 -4.13
C LYS A 437 -17.27 30.30 -4.92
N LYS A 438 -17.48 29.29 -5.78
CA LYS A 438 -18.75 29.06 -6.49
C LYS A 438 -19.89 28.64 -5.56
N CYS A 439 -19.63 27.85 -4.53
CA CYS A 439 -20.64 27.54 -3.51
C CYS A 439 -21.05 28.80 -2.73
N ARG A 440 -20.10 29.68 -2.39
CA ARG A 440 -20.38 30.97 -1.75
C ARG A 440 -21.22 31.89 -2.64
N GLU A 441 -20.85 32.03 -3.92
CA GLU A 441 -21.64 32.76 -4.92
C GLU A 441 -23.08 32.22 -5.00
N ALA A 442 -23.27 30.90 -5.00
CA ALA A 442 -24.58 30.27 -5.11
C ALA A 442 -25.49 30.52 -3.90
N ILE A 443 -24.98 30.52 -2.67
CA ILE A 443 -25.78 30.78 -1.46
C ILE A 443 -26.04 32.27 -1.23
N SER A 444 -25.11 33.18 -1.57
CA SER A 444 -25.27 34.62 -1.34
C SER A 444 -26.44 35.23 -2.14
N ASN A 445 -26.83 34.63 -3.27
CA ASN A 445 -27.86 35.16 -4.17
C ASN A 445 -29.30 35.19 -3.60
N LYS A 446 -29.55 34.58 -2.43
CA LYS A 446 -30.91 34.45 -1.86
C LYS A 446 -31.28 35.47 -0.76
N GLY A 447 -30.33 36.19 -0.18
CA GLY A 447 -30.60 37.16 0.90
C GLY A 447 -31.10 36.57 2.23
N LYS A 448 -31.06 35.23 2.38
CA LYS A 448 -31.09 34.51 3.66
C LYS A 448 -29.65 34.18 4.08
N GLU A 449 -29.44 33.78 5.33
CA GLU A 449 -28.24 33.01 5.69
C GLU A 449 -28.28 31.65 4.97
N GLY A 450 -27.21 31.32 4.26
CA GLY A 450 -27.04 30.05 3.54
C GLY A 450 -25.79 29.32 3.99
N LYS A 451 -25.74 28.01 3.72
CA LYS A 451 -24.69 27.11 4.24
C LYS A 451 -24.15 26.14 3.19
N VAL A 452 -22.84 25.95 3.17
CA VAL A 452 -22.20 24.82 2.46
C VAL A 452 -22.05 23.68 3.46
N ILE A 453 -22.51 22.50 3.08
CA ILE A 453 -22.44 21.26 3.85
C ILE A 453 -21.41 20.39 3.13
N ILE A 454 -20.25 20.20 3.72
CA ILE A 454 -19.22 19.28 3.23
C ILE A 454 -19.26 18.02 4.09
N ILE A 455 -19.18 16.85 3.46
CA ILE A 455 -19.06 15.56 4.14
C ILE A 455 -17.83 14.88 3.57
N ASP A 456 -16.71 14.92 4.29
CA ASP A 456 -15.42 14.44 3.76
C ASP A 456 -14.52 13.89 4.87
N ILE A 457 -13.40 13.29 4.48
CA ILE A 457 -12.42 12.76 5.41
C ILE A 457 -11.61 13.90 6.03
N VAL A 458 -11.30 13.78 7.32
CA VAL A 458 -10.34 14.63 8.02
C VAL A 458 -9.32 13.73 8.72
N ILE A 459 -8.03 14.00 8.53
CA ILE A 459 -6.96 13.24 9.17
C ILE A 459 -6.68 13.82 10.57
N ASP A 460 -6.84 13.01 11.62
CA ASP A 460 -6.57 13.39 13.02
C ASP A 460 -5.90 12.22 13.77
N GLU A 461 -4.67 11.90 13.34
CA GLU A 461 -3.83 10.77 13.80
C GLU A 461 -3.66 10.64 15.33
N LYS A 462 -4.02 11.66 16.11
CA LYS A 462 -3.90 11.69 17.57
C LYS A 462 -5.20 11.33 18.31
N LYS A 463 -6.31 11.16 17.60
CA LYS A 463 -7.63 10.74 18.13
C LYS A 463 -8.20 9.51 17.44
N ASP A 464 -7.76 9.25 16.21
CA ASP A 464 -8.16 8.11 15.41
C ASP A 464 -7.61 6.79 15.98
N GLU A 465 -8.37 5.68 15.88
CA GLU A 465 -7.85 4.34 16.18
C GLU A 465 -6.93 3.86 15.04
N HIS A 466 -5.94 3.02 15.35
CA HIS A 466 -4.87 2.65 14.40
C HIS A 466 -5.37 2.16 13.04
N GLU A 467 -6.41 1.32 12.99
CA GLU A 467 -6.97 0.81 11.73
C GLU A 467 -7.64 1.90 10.88
N ILE A 468 -8.22 2.89 11.55
CA ILE A 468 -8.95 4.00 10.93
C ILE A 468 -7.95 4.98 10.34
N THR A 469 -6.87 5.27 11.06
CA THR A 469 -5.71 6.00 10.53
C THR A 469 -5.13 5.29 9.30
N SER A 470 -4.95 3.96 9.35
CA SER A 470 -4.51 3.18 8.18
C SER A 470 -5.46 3.36 7.00
N ALA A 471 -6.77 3.21 7.20
CA ALA A 471 -7.77 3.38 6.14
C ALA A 471 -7.74 4.79 5.53
N LYS A 472 -7.67 5.85 6.37
CA LYS A 472 -7.59 7.24 5.92
C LYS A 472 -6.32 7.51 5.10
N LEU A 473 -5.17 7.02 5.55
CA LEU A 473 -3.89 7.18 4.84
C LEU A 473 -3.82 6.34 3.56
N PHE A 474 -4.44 5.16 3.55
CA PHE A 474 -4.62 4.37 2.33
C PHE A 474 -5.48 5.10 1.29
N PHE A 475 -6.62 5.69 1.70
CA PHE A 475 -7.48 6.44 0.77
C PHE A 475 -6.81 7.73 0.27
N ASP A 476 -6.07 8.46 1.12
CA ASP A 476 -5.22 9.57 0.67
C ASP A 476 -4.22 9.11 -0.39
N THR A 477 -3.57 7.97 -0.18
CA THR A 477 -2.61 7.42 -1.14
C THR A 477 -3.29 6.93 -2.43
N LEU A 478 -4.54 6.45 -2.38
CA LEU A 478 -5.36 6.17 -3.55
C LEU A 478 -5.67 7.46 -4.33
N MET A 479 -6.03 8.55 -3.66
CA MET A 479 -6.30 9.83 -4.32
C MET A 479 -5.05 10.39 -5.01
N MET A 480 -3.85 10.15 -4.48
CA MET A 480 -2.57 10.44 -5.15
C MET A 480 -2.35 9.60 -6.42
N VAL A 481 -2.78 8.35 -6.43
CA VAL A 481 -2.54 7.41 -7.54
C VAL A 481 -3.51 7.63 -8.70
N VAL A 482 -4.77 7.91 -8.39
CA VAL A 482 -5.86 7.97 -9.38
C VAL A 482 -6.05 9.39 -9.93
N VAL A 483 -5.96 10.41 -9.09
CA VAL A 483 -6.25 11.83 -9.41
C VAL A 483 -5.15 12.76 -8.86
N THR A 484 -5.34 14.08 -8.94
CA THR A 484 -4.47 15.09 -8.28
C THR A 484 -4.94 15.44 -6.86
N GLY A 485 -5.85 14.63 -6.32
CA GLY A 485 -6.54 14.85 -5.07
C GLY A 485 -5.72 14.54 -3.82
N ARG A 486 -6.24 14.96 -2.65
CA ARG A 486 -5.67 14.67 -1.34
C ARG A 486 -6.65 14.80 -0.19
N GLU A 487 -6.39 14.01 0.86
CA GLU A 487 -6.99 14.21 2.17
C GLU A 487 -6.20 15.23 3.01
N ARG A 488 -6.92 15.80 3.99
CA ARG A 488 -6.55 17.05 4.65
C ARG A 488 -6.76 16.97 6.16
N HIS A 489 -5.86 17.58 6.91
CA HIS A 489 -6.05 17.84 8.34
C HIS A 489 -7.02 19.01 8.56
N GLU A 490 -7.54 19.12 9.78
CA GLU A 490 -8.47 20.19 10.20
C GLU A 490 -8.00 21.59 9.78
N LYS A 491 -6.76 21.97 10.13
CA LYS A 491 -6.15 23.28 9.77
C LYS A 491 -6.02 23.54 8.27
N GLU A 492 -5.89 22.49 7.47
CA GLU A 492 -5.80 22.63 6.00
C GLU A 492 -7.17 22.93 5.41
N TRP A 493 -8.23 22.32 5.94
CA TRP A 493 -9.61 22.70 5.64
C TRP A 493 -9.91 24.15 6.07
N GLU A 494 -9.54 24.56 7.28
CA GLU A 494 -9.70 25.95 7.75
C GLU A 494 -9.09 26.97 6.77
N LYS A 495 -7.85 26.71 6.31
CA LYS A 495 -7.17 27.54 5.31
C LYS A 495 -7.97 27.66 4.00
N LEU A 496 -8.52 26.56 3.49
CA LEU A 496 -9.33 26.58 2.25
C LEU A 496 -10.60 27.43 2.40
N PHE A 497 -11.26 27.43 3.57
CA PHE A 497 -12.46 28.25 3.78
C PHE A 497 -12.11 29.74 3.87
N VAL A 498 -11.03 30.09 4.57
CA VAL A 498 -10.54 31.47 4.65
C VAL A 498 -10.09 31.98 3.27
N GLU A 499 -9.41 31.16 2.47
CA GLU A 499 -8.97 31.53 1.12
C GLU A 499 -10.12 31.57 0.09
N ALA A 500 -11.17 30.75 0.30
CA ALA A 500 -12.45 30.88 -0.39
C ALA A 500 -13.22 32.16 0.03
N GLY A 501 -12.88 32.74 1.19
CA GLY A 501 -13.46 33.97 1.72
C GLY A 501 -14.70 33.76 2.58
N PHE A 502 -14.84 32.60 3.22
CA PHE A 502 -15.86 32.38 4.24
C PHE A 502 -15.41 32.93 5.59
N SER A 503 -16.34 33.53 6.32
CA SER A 503 -16.09 34.13 7.63
C SER A 503 -16.43 33.22 8.81
N HIS A 504 -17.33 32.25 8.64
CA HIS A 504 -17.79 31.34 9.69
C HIS A 504 -17.77 29.89 9.16
N TYR A 505 -17.12 29.00 9.91
CA TYR A 505 -17.12 27.57 9.64
C TYR A 505 -17.18 26.77 10.94
N LYS A 506 -17.66 25.53 10.85
CA LYS A 506 -17.71 24.59 11.96
C LYS A 506 -17.47 23.18 11.45
N ILE A 507 -16.26 22.70 11.73
CA ILE A 507 -15.88 21.29 11.56
C ILE A 507 -16.50 20.53 12.74
N LYS A 508 -17.30 19.50 12.44
CA LYS A 508 -17.96 18.62 13.42
C LYS A 508 -17.75 17.16 13.03
N PRO A 509 -17.29 16.30 13.95
CA PRO A 509 -17.49 14.87 13.80
C PRO A 509 -18.98 14.53 13.63
N LEU A 510 -19.27 13.55 12.76
CA LEU A 510 -20.65 13.15 12.44
C LEU A 510 -21.45 12.63 13.64
N PHE A 511 -20.79 12.07 14.66
CA PHE A 511 -21.44 11.48 15.84
C PHE A 511 -21.13 12.21 17.15
N GLY A 512 -20.74 13.49 17.09
CA GLY A 512 -20.37 14.32 18.25
C GLY A 512 -21.45 14.62 19.29
N LEU A 513 -22.60 13.93 19.28
CA LEU A 513 -23.72 14.06 20.23
C LEU A 513 -24.65 12.82 20.27
N SER A 514 -24.14 11.58 20.48
CA SER A 514 -25.06 10.45 20.78
C SER A 514 -24.52 9.22 21.54
N CYS A 515 -23.23 9.11 21.91
CA CYS A 515 -22.68 7.86 22.49
C CYS A 515 -23.31 7.40 23.82
N LYS A 516 -24.10 8.23 24.52
CA LYS A 516 -24.91 7.85 25.71
C LYS A 516 -26.40 7.65 25.43
N ILE A 517 -26.83 7.82 24.17
CA ILE A 517 -28.24 7.78 23.74
C ILE A 517 -28.46 6.70 22.68
N MET A 518 -27.45 6.36 21.86
CA MET A 518 -27.53 5.22 20.92
C MET A 518 -27.94 3.93 21.65
N ASP A 519 -27.19 3.51 22.68
CA ASP A 519 -27.50 2.34 23.53
C ASP A 519 -28.92 2.30 24.13
N LEU A 520 -29.58 3.47 24.25
CA LEU A 520 -30.90 3.63 24.88
C LEU A 520 -32.06 3.84 23.89
N VAL A 521 -31.78 4.07 22.60
CA VAL A 521 -32.79 4.40 21.58
C VAL A 521 -32.73 3.47 20.36
N HIS A 522 -31.55 2.97 20.00
CA HIS A 522 -31.34 2.09 18.86
C HIS A 522 -30.32 0.99 19.21
N GLY A 523 -30.74 -0.28 19.13
CA GLY A 523 -29.91 -1.43 19.48
C GLY A 523 -28.59 -1.53 18.69
N PRO A 524 -27.66 -2.40 19.15
CA PRO A 524 -26.21 -2.28 18.95
C PRO A 524 -25.69 -2.15 17.50
N GLY A 525 -26.47 -2.60 16.50
CA GLY A 525 -26.01 -2.80 15.11
C GLY A 525 -25.50 -1.56 14.36
N THR A 526 -25.75 -0.31 14.81
CA THR A 526 -25.18 0.87 14.13
C THR A 526 -23.70 1.06 14.44
N SER A 527 -23.29 0.80 15.69
CA SER A 527 -21.88 0.86 16.13
C SER A 527 -21.04 -0.23 15.46
N GLU A 528 -21.60 -1.45 15.47
CA GLU A 528 -21.05 -2.68 14.93
C GLU A 528 -20.85 -2.64 13.40
N LEU A 529 -21.83 -2.10 12.66
CA LEU A 529 -21.77 -1.86 11.21
C LEU A 529 -20.54 -1.03 10.80
N PHE A 530 -20.20 -0.03 11.61
CA PHE A 530 -19.12 0.90 11.31
C PHE A 530 -17.74 0.31 11.61
N GLN A 531 -17.59 -0.44 12.69
CA GLN A 531 -16.38 -1.24 12.94
C GLN A 531 -16.15 -2.26 11.80
N ALA A 532 -17.20 -2.94 11.36
CA ALA A 532 -17.17 -3.86 10.21
C ALA A 532 -16.70 -3.19 8.91
N GLN A 533 -17.14 -1.96 8.66
CA GLN A 533 -16.75 -1.16 7.49
C GLN A 533 -15.27 -0.75 7.53
N SER A 534 -14.79 -0.21 8.65
CA SER A 534 -13.37 0.14 8.84
C SER A 534 -12.46 -1.08 8.64
N HIS A 535 -12.82 -2.20 9.27
CA HIS A 535 -12.11 -3.47 9.17
C HIS A 535 -12.10 -4.01 7.73
N LEU A 536 -13.24 -3.99 7.01
CA LEU A 536 -13.29 -4.33 5.59
C LEU A 536 -12.36 -3.41 4.76
N TYR A 537 -12.39 -2.10 5.01
CA TYR A 537 -11.62 -1.11 4.25
C TYR A 537 -10.10 -1.33 4.41
N LYS A 538 -9.62 -1.61 5.62
CA LYS A 538 -8.24 -2.06 5.88
C LYS A 538 -7.85 -3.20 4.93
N HIS A 539 -8.66 -4.25 4.83
CA HIS A 539 -8.38 -5.40 3.97
C HIS A 539 -8.51 -5.12 2.45
N ILE A 540 -9.45 -4.27 2.03
CA ILE A 540 -9.55 -3.79 0.64
C ILE A 540 -8.26 -3.09 0.23
N PHE A 541 -7.72 -2.25 1.11
CA PHE A 541 -6.60 -1.37 0.81
C PHE A 541 -5.22 -1.87 1.25
N ASN A 542 -5.08 -3.02 1.92
CA ASN A 542 -3.79 -3.52 2.48
C ASN A 542 -2.62 -3.55 1.46
N PHE A 543 -2.82 -4.16 0.29
CA PHE A 543 -2.75 -3.37 -0.95
C PHE A 543 -1.63 -2.32 -1.09
N ILE A 544 -2.06 -1.11 -0.75
CA ILE A 544 -1.44 0.19 -0.88
C ILE A 544 -0.17 0.30 -0.03
N GLY A 545 -0.15 -0.34 1.15
CA GLY A 545 1.05 -0.41 2.00
C GLY A 545 2.19 -1.14 1.30
N SER A 546 1.92 -2.31 0.73
CA SER A 546 2.92 -3.10 -0.01
C SER A 546 3.49 -2.35 -1.21
N MET A 547 2.64 -1.71 -2.03
CA MET A 547 3.09 -0.98 -3.21
C MET A 547 3.80 0.34 -2.87
N SER A 548 3.40 1.00 -1.78
CA SER A 548 4.10 2.17 -1.25
C SER A 548 5.51 1.81 -0.75
N LEU A 549 5.65 0.68 -0.06
CA LEU A 549 6.94 0.17 0.40
C LEU A 549 7.84 -0.23 -0.78
N LYS A 550 7.27 -0.89 -1.81
CA LYS A 550 7.97 -1.17 -3.08
C LYS A 550 8.51 0.12 -3.70
N CYS A 551 7.67 1.16 -3.81
CA CYS A 551 8.06 2.46 -4.35
C CYS A 551 9.19 3.10 -3.53
N ALA A 552 9.09 3.14 -2.20
CA ALA A 552 10.12 3.74 -1.34
C ALA A 552 11.48 3.01 -1.48
N LEU A 553 11.47 1.69 -1.64
CA LEU A 553 12.67 0.90 -1.90
C LEU A 553 13.25 1.18 -3.30
N GLN A 554 12.42 1.20 -4.35
CA GLN A 554 12.86 1.52 -5.72
C GLN A 554 13.40 2.97 -5.85
N LEU A 555 12.83 3.91 -5.08
CA LEU A 555 13.34 5.28 -4.96
C LEU A 555 14.66 5.36 -4.17
N GLY A 556 15.00 4.34 -3.39
CA GLY A 556 16.20 4.28 -2.56
C GLY A 556 16.07 4.98 -1.19
N ILE A 557 14.85 5.23 -0.70
CA ILE A 557 14.60 5.98 0.54
C ILE A 557 15.33 5.37 1.76
N PRO A 558 15.30 4.03 2.03
CA PRO A 558 16.04 3.45 3.15
C PRO A 558 17.56 3.73 3.07
N GLU A 559 18.13 3.62 1.87
CA GLU A 559 19.55 3.89 1.61
C GLU A 559 19.89 5.37 1.79
N ILE A 560 19.03 6.29 1.34
CA ILE A 560 19.24 7.74 1.49
C ILE A 560 19.29 8.11 2.98
N ILE A 561 18.33 7.63 3.78
CA ILE A 561 18.31 7.87 5.23
C ILE A 561 19.53 7.23 5.89
N HIS A 562 19.89 6.00 5.53
CA HIS A 562 21.05 5.31 6.11
C HIS A 562 22.37 6.05 5.85
N ASN A 563 22.62 6.43 4.59
CA ASN A 563 23.86 7.11 4.18
C ASN A 563 23.91 8.58 4.65
N HIS A 564 22.79 9.15 5.08
CA HIS A 564 22.76 10.46 5.74
C HIS A 564 23.25 10.41 7.20
N GLY A 565 23.24 9.23 7.84
CA GLY A 565 23.87 8.98 9.14
C GLY A 565 23.17 9.61 10.37
N LYS A 566 22.10 10.37 10.15
CA LYS A 566 21.21 11.00 11.15
C LYS A 566 19.77 11.00 10.59
N PRO A 567 18.75 11.34 11.39
CA PRO A 567 17.41 11.62 10.86
C PRO A 567 17.46 12.73 9.79
N ILE A 568 16.71 12.55 8.70
CA ILE A 568 16.72 13.44 7.53
C ILE A 568 15.41 14.24 7.43
N THR A 569 15.49 15.55 7.22
CA THR A 569 14.29 16.39 7.01
C THR A 569 13.62 16.10 5.66
N LEU A 570 12.33 16.44 5.50
CA LEU A 570 11.64 16.29 4.21
C LEU A 570 12.35 17.04 3.05
N PRO A 571 12.85 18.29 3.20
CA PRO A 571 13.59 18.97 2.14
C PRO A 571 14.94 18.29 1.81
N GLU A 572 15.70 17.82 2.80
CA GLU A 572 16.93 17.06 2.57
C GLU A 572 16.64 15.75 1.80
N LEU A 573 15.60 15.01 2.19
CA LEU A 573 15.17 13.76 1.53
C LEU A 573 14.72 14.01 0.08
N VAL A 574 13.90 15.04 -0.16
CA VAL A 574 13.46 15.44 -1.51
C VAL A 574 14.64 15.88 -2.39
N SER A 575 15.66 16.53 -1.81
CA SER A 575 16.87 16.96 -2.53
C SER A 575 17.80 15.79 -2.89
N ALA A 576 17.87 14.77 -2.03
CA ALA A 576 18.60 13.52 -2.30
C ALA A 576 17.88 12.59 -3.30
N LEU A 577 16.55 12.69 -3.39
CA LEU A 577 15.73 11.91 -4.31
C LEU A 577 15.83 12.42 -5.75
N GLN A 578 16.21 11.53 -6.68
CA GLN A 578 16.21 11.80 -8.12
C GLN A 578 14.77 11.69 -8.68
N ILE A 579 13.92 12.64 -8.32
CA ILE A 579 12.49 12.74 -8.69
C ILE A 579 12.19 14.03 -9.46
N HIS A 580 11.06 14.08 -10.16
CA HIS A 580 10.63 15.27 -10.90
C HIS A 580 10.16 16.36 -9.91
N PRO A 581 10.53 17.65 -10.08
CA PRO A 581 10.27 18.68 -9.06
C PRO A 581 8.81 18.86 -8.66
N THR A 582 7.87 18.69 -9.59
CA THR A 582 6.42 18.75 -9.30
C THR A 582 5.91 17.59 -8.43
N LYS A 583 6.74 16.58 -8.15
CA LYS A 583 6.41 15.40 -7.33
C LYS A 583 6.86 15.52 -5.87
N ALA A 584 7.65 16.55 -5.53
CA ALA A 584 8.18 16.75 -4.17
C ALA A 584 7.12 16.67 -3.06
N GLY A 585 5.97 17.34 -3.23
CA GLY A 585 4.89 17.35 -2.23
C GLY A 585 4.20 16.01 -1.99
N PHE A 586 4.38 15.03 -2.88
CA PHE A 586 3.83 13.68 -2.73
C PHE A 586 4.74 12.75 -1.91
N VAL A 587 6.04 13.08 -1.77
CA VAL A 587 6.98 12.33 -0.91
C VAL A 587 6.51 12.34 0.54
N HIS A 588 5.97 13.47 1.03
CA HIS A 588 5.37 13.55 2.36
C HIS A 588 4.23 12.54 2.58
N ARG A 589 3.34 12.37 1.60
CA ARG A 589 2.20 11.45 1.70
C ARG A 589 2.66 9.99 1.73
N LEU A 590 3.64 9.65 0.87
CA LEU A 590 4.30 8.34 0.86
C LEU A 590 4.99 8.05 2.22
N MET A 591 5.77 9.00 2.74
CA MET A 591 6.47 8.85 4.02
C MET A 591 5.49 8.73 5.19
N ARG A 592 4.44 9.56 5.25
CA ARG A 592 3.40 9.50 6.29
C ARG A 592 2.76 8.11 6.41
N LEU A 593 2.38 7.50 5.27
CA LEU A 593 1.84 6.14 5.28
C LEU A 593 2.88 5.12 5.77
N LEU A 594 4.16 5.26 5.38
CA LEU A 594 5.22 4.30 5.74
C LEU A 594 5.75 4.48 7.17
N VAL A 595 5.59 5.67 7.75
CA VAL A 595 5.77 5.92 9.19
C VAL A 595 4.66 5.26 9.99
N HIS A 596 3.39 5.48 9.61
CA HIS A 596 2.24 4.81 10.24
C HIS A 596 2.31 3.28 10.10
N SER A 597 2.86 2.79 8.98
CA SER A 597 3.12 1.36 8.74
C SER A 597 4.38 0.82 9.45
N GLY A 598 5.05 1.61 10.30
CA GLY A 598 6.18 1.17 11.11
C GLY A 598 7.51 0.92 10.38
N PHE A 599 7.64 1.34 9.11
CA PHE A 599 8.91 1.24 8.36
C PHE A 599 9.84 2.42 8.61
N PHE A 600 9.30 3.59 8.94
CA PHE A 600 10.07 4.76 9.35
C PHE A 600 9.50 5.32 10.65
N VAL A 601 10.24 6.23 11.29
CA VAL A 601 9.78 6.97 12.47
C VAL A 601 10.01 8.46 12.26
N THR A 602 9.07 9.30 12.68
CA THR A 602 9.25 10.75 12.74
C THR A 602 9.90 11.14 14.06
N THR A 603 10.85 12.05 13.99
CA THR A 603 11.52 12.68 15.12
C THR A 603 11.66 14.18 14.86
N ARG A 604 12.12 14.94 15.86
CA ARG A 604 12.35 16.38 15.74
C ARG A 604 13.83 16.71 15.73
N VAL A 605 14.22 17.67 14.91
CA VAL A 605 15.58 18.19 14.82
C VAL A 605 15.57 19.72 14.90
N HIS A 606 16.47 20.30 15.70
CA HIS A 606 16.66 21.75 15.76
C HIS A 606 17.55 22.22 14.61
N MET A 607 17.09 23.22 13.85
CA MET A 607 17.80 23.75 12.69
C MET A 607 18.41 25.13 12.99
N ASN A 608 19.64 25.12 13.51
CA ASN A 608 20.44 26.29 13.95
C ASN A 608 19.97 26.91 15.29
N GLN A 609 20.28 28.19 15.53
CA GLN A 609 20.20 28.86 16.83
C GLN A 609 18.82 29.49 17.15
N GLU A 610 17.83 29.28 16.30
CA GLU A 610 16.45 29.74 16.50
C GLU A 610 15.56 28.52 16.79
N GLU A 611 14.56 28.67 17.67
CA GLU A 611 13.90 27.55 18.37
C GLU A 611 12.90 26.73 17.52
N GLU A 612 13.08 26.69 16.19
CA GLU A 612 12.21 25.93 15.29
C GLU A 612 12.66 24.46 15.19
N GLU A 613 11.76 23.55 15.60
CA GLU A 613 11.90 22.10 15.47
C GLU A 613 11.28 21.63 14.14
N GLU A 614 12.10 21.15 13.20
CA GLU A 614 11.62 20.49 11.99
C GLU A 614 11.37 18.99 12.22
N GLU A 615 10.43 18.42 11.46
CA GLU A 615 10.19 16.97 11.43
C GLU A 615 11.18 16.27 10.47
N ALA A 616 11.78 15.18 10.95
CA ALA A 616 12.74 14.36 10.24
C ALA A 616 12.43 12.86 10.35
N TYR A 617 12.86 12.09 9.36
CA TYR A 617 12.62 10.64 9.26
C TYR A 617 13.88 9.83 9.60
N ASP A 618 13.73 8.72 10.35
CA ASP A 618 14.77 7.71 10.61
C ASP A 618 14.23 6.28 10.40
N LEU A 619 15.14 5.30 10.30
CA LEU A 619 14.87 3.90 10.02
C LEU A 619 14.48 3.11 11.28
N THR A 620 13.37 2.39 11.23
CA THR A 620 13.01 1.36 12.20
C THR A 620 13.76 0.03 11.90
N PRO A 621 13.71 -0.99 12.78
CA PRO A 621 14.21 -2.32 12.43
C PRO A 621 13.64 -2.87 11.11
N SER A 622 12.37 -2.58 10.83
CA SER A 622 11.62 -3.05 9.65
C SER A 622 12.13 -2.47 8.32
N SER A 623 12.78 -1.30 8.31
CA SER A 623 13.48 -0.78 7.13
C SER A 623 14.99 -1.06 7.15
N ARG A 624 15.60 -1.27 8.31
CA ARG A 624 17.03 -1.66 8.41
C ARG A 624 17.30 -3.05 7.79
N ILE A 625 16.31 -3.95 7.78
CA ILE A 625 16.38 -5.23 7.01
C ILE A 625 16.26 -5.05 5.48
N LEU A 626 16.05 -3.84 4.96
CA LEU A 626 16.01 -3.54 3.53
C LEU A 626 17.32 -2.89 3.00
N LEU A 627 18.29 -2.63 3.88
CA LEU A 627 19.58 -2.05 3.52
C LEU A 627 20.50 -3.08 2.85
N LYS A 628 21.23 -2.66 1.82
CA LYS A 628 22.05 -3.56 0.98
C LYS A 628 23.14 -4.31 1.73
N ASP A 629 23.82 -3.61 2.63
CA ASP A 629 24.99 -4.09 3.36
C ASP A 629 24.61 -4.86 4.66
N ASN A 630 23.31 -5.11 4.88
CA ASN A 630 22.83 -5.93 5.98
C ASN A 630 22.91 -7.43 5.65
N VAL A 631 23.38 -8.23 6.61
CA VAL A 631 23.47 -9.72 6.53
C VAL A 631 22.10 -10.36 6.20
N THR A 632 21.01 -9.71 6.59
CA THR A 632 19.62 -10.12 6.30
C THR A 632 18.90 -9.08 5.42
N ASN A 633 19.56 -8.61 4.37
CA ASN A 633 18.97 -7.75 3.34
C ASN A 633 17.82 -8.49 2.61
N LEU A 634 16.56 -8.14 2.87
CA LEU A 634 15.37 -8.72 2.23
C LEU A 634 14.84 -7.91 1.03
N SER A 635 15.55 -6.89 0.57
CA SER A 635 15.11 -6.07 -0.56
C SER A 635 14.90 -6.84 -1.88
N PRO A 636 15.75 -7.82 -2.26
CA PRO A 636 15.47 -8.66 -3.43
C PRO A 636 14.20 -9.50 -3.27
N PHE A 637 13.96 -10.05 -2.07
CA PHE A 637 12.74 -10.80 -1.76
C PHE A 637 11.49 -9.93 -1.90
N LEU A 638 11.50 -8.72 -1.31
CA LEU A 638 10.38 -7.78 -1.37
C LEU A 638 10.05 -7.38 -2.82
N LEU A 639 11.06 -7.08 -3.64
CA LEU A 639 10.86 -6.67 -5.02
C LEU A 639 10.30 -7.81 -5.88
N ALA A 640 10.74 -9.06 -5.67
CA ALA A 640 10.23 -10.23 -6.39
C ALA A 640 8.80 -10.61 -5.98
N MET A 641 8.48 -10.63 -4.69
CA MET A 641 7.11 -10.95 -4.21
C MET A 641 6.06 -9.91 -4.66
N LEU A 642 6.48 -8.69 -5.00
CA LEU A 642 5.63 -7.62 -5.52
C LEU A 642 5.84 -7.39 -7.03
N ASP A 643 6.47 -8.31 -7.73
CA ASP A 643 6.58 -8.31 -9.19
C ASP A 643 5.24 -8.76 -9.84
N PRO A 644 4.81 -8.17 -10.98
CA PRO A 644 3.58 -8.59 -11.66
C PRO A 644 3.48 -10.09 -11.95
N VAL A 645 4.59 -10.82 -12.12
CA VAL A 645 4.57 -12.29 -12.31
C VAL A 645 4.05 -13.02 -11.07
N PHE A 646 4.38 -12.54 -9.87
CA PHE A 646 3.92 -13.09 -8.59
C PHE A 646 2.53 -12.60 -8.18
N VAL A 647 2.15 -11.37 -8.54
CA VAL A 647 0.87 -10.80 -8.12
C VAL A 647 -0.27 -11.14 -9.09
N SER A 648 -0.07 -11.12 -10.42
CA SER A 648 -1.14 -11.39 -11.40
C SER A 648 -1.89 -12.73 -11.27
N PRO A 649 -1.29 -13.84 -10.76
CA PRO A 649 -1.99 -15.09 -10.49
C PRO A 649 -3.19 -14.98 -9.55
N TRP A 650 -3.18 -14.06 -8.57
CA TRP A 650 -4.19 -13.96 -7.51
C TRP A 650 -5.59 -13.59 -8.05
N HIS A 651 -5.70 -13.17 -9.32
CA HIS A 651 -6.95 -12.64 -9.90
C HIS A 651 -7.69 -13.68 -10.72
N PHE A 652 -6.99 -14.76 -11.05
CA PHE A 652 -7.52 -15.98 -11.65
C PHE A 652 -8.03 -16.95 -10.58
N LEU A 653 -7.93 -16.62 -9.28
CA LEU A 653 -8.39 -17.50 -8.19
C LEU A 653 -9.84 -17.98 -8.38
N GLU A 654 -10.77 -17.12 -8.81
CA GLU A 654 -12.17 -17.52 -8.98
C GLU A 654 -12.37 -18.43 -10.20
N SER A 655 -11.82 -18.07 -11.36
CA SER A 655 -11.88 -18.88 -12.57
C SER A 655 -11.10 -20.20 -12.43
N TRP A 656 -10.05 -20.22 -11.61
CA TRP A 656 -9.30 -21.41 -11.21
C TRP A 656 -10.07 -22.31 -10.24
N PHE A 657 -10.79 -21.75 -9.27
CA PHE A 657 -11.67 -22.52 -8.39
C PHE A 657 -12.78 -23.23 -9.19
N ARG A 658 -13.24 -22.64 -10.30
CA ARG A 658 -14.19 -23.28 -11.24
C ARG A 658 -13.54 -24.08 -12.38
N GLY A 659 -12.21 -24.04 -12.51
CA GLY A 659 -11.46 -24.52 -13.66
C GLY A 659 -10.69 -25.82 -13.42
N ASP A 660 -10.11 -26.32 -14.51
CA ASP A 660 -9.29 -27.54 -14.56
C ASP A 660 -7.81 -27.29 -14.19
N LYS A 661 -7.28 -26.12 -14.55
CA LYS A 661 -5.88 -25.69 -14.33
C LYS A 661 -5.35 -25.98 -12.94
N VAL A 662 -4.09 -26.39 -12.83
CA VAL A 662 -3.48 -26.88 -11.58
C VAL A 662 -3.38 -25.76 -10.55
N THR A 663 -2.77 -24.62 -10.89
CA THR A 663 -2.59 -23.44 -10.02
C THR A 663 -3.14 -22.16 -10.65
N PRO A 664 -3.45 -21.11 -9.86
CA PRO A 664 -3.77 -19.79 -10.39
C PRO A 664 -2.63 -19.18 -11.22
N PHE A 665 -1.37 -19.54 -10.93
CA PHE A 665 -0.20 -19.16 -11.74
C PHE A 665 -0.29 -19.74 -13.16
N GLU A 666 -0.64 -21.02 -13.30
CA GLU A 666 -0.87 -21.64 -14.61
C GLU A 666 -2.05 -21.00 -15.35
N SER A 667 -3.10 -20.58 -14.64
CA SER A 667 -4.22 -19.83 -15.21
C SER A 667 -3.84 -18.44 -15.72
N ALA A 668 -2.81 -17.81 -15.14
CA ALA A 668 -2.33 -16.47 -15.53
C ALA A 668 -1.28 -16.50 -16.64
N HIS A 669 -0.31 -17.42 -16.55
CA HIS A 669 0.89 -17.46 -17.39
C HIS A 669 0.91 -18.64 -18.39
N GLY A 670 -0.07 -19.54 -18.33
CA GLY A 670 -0.25 -20.66 -19.26
C GLY A 670 0.60 -21.90 -18.99
N VAL A 671 1.62 -21.81 -18.13
CA VAL A 671 2.57 -22.87 -17.75
C VAL A 671 2.81 -22.88 -16.23
N GLY A 672 3.42 -23.95 -15.70
CA GLY A 672 3.78 -24.04 -14.28
C GLY A 672 4.88 -23.07 -13.87
N PHE A 673 5.00 -22.79 -12.57
CA PHE A 673 5.97 -21.82 -12.03
C PHE A 673 7.43 -22.13 -12.41
N TRP A 674 7.84 -23.40 -12.24
CA TRP A 674 9.21 -23.83 -12.56
C TRP A 674 9.48 -23.84 -14.06
N ASP A 675 8.50 -24.23 -14.88
CA ASP A 675 8.58 -24.16 -16.34
C ASP A 675 8.69 -22.70 -16.82
N TYR A 676 7.98 -21.77 -16.16
CA TYR A 676 8.05 -20.34 -16.43
C TYR A 676 9.44 -19.78 -16.11
N ALA A 677 10.06 -20.21 -15.00
CA ALA A 677 11.42 -19.81 -14.64
C ALA A 677 12.45 -20.29 -15.67
N ASP A 678 12.40 -21.56 -16.07
CA ASP A 678 13.27 -22.13 -17.13
C ASP A 678 13.14 -21.35 -18.46
N GLN A 679 11.92 -20.96 -18.82
CA GLN A 679 11.62 -20.19 -20.04
C GLN A 679 11.94 -18.69 -19.96
N ASN A 680 12.07 -18.11 -18.77
CA ASN A 680 12.24 -16.66 -18.57
C ASN A 680 13.47 -16.35 -17.70
N PRO A 681 14.69 -16.31 -18.28
CA PRO A 681 15.93 -16.13 -17.54
C PRO A 681 15.93 -14.91 -16.62
N ASP A 682 15.46 -13.73 -17.06
CA ASP A 682 15.42 -12.51 -16.24
C ASP A 682 14.55 -12.68 -14.97
N PHE A 683 13.45 -13.44 -15.07
CA PHE A 683 12.59 -13.75 -13.93
C PHE A 683 13.26 -14.77 -12.99
N ASN A 684 13.85 -15.84 -13.53
CA ASN A 684 14.62 -16.81 -12.77
C ASN A 684 15.80 -16.13 -12.02
N ASP A 685 16.48 -15.19 -12.68
CA ASP A 685 17.57 -14.40 -12.09
C ASP A 685 17.07 -13.48 -10.96
N SER A 686 15.82 -13.00 -11.04
CA SER A 686 15.18 -12.21 -9.98
C SER A 686 14.78 -13.10 -8.78
N PHE A 687 14.13 -14.23 -9.06
CA PHE A 687 13.72 -15.21 -8.07
C PHE A 687 14.92 -15.81 -7.30
N ASN A 688 16.00 -16.18 -7.99
CA ASN A 688 17.22 -16.69 -7.33
C ASN A 688 17.87 -15.65 -6.42
N LYS A 689 17.83 -14.35 -6.77
CA LYS A 689 18.29 -13.26 -5.90
C LYS A 689 17.38 -13.10 -4.68
N ALA A 690 16.06 -13.23 -4.85
CA ALA A 690 15.10 -13.26 -3.74
C ALA A 690 15.36 -14.44 -2.78
N MET A 691 15.51 -15.67 -3.29
CA MET A 691 15.76 -16.86 -2.46
C MET A 691 17.14 -16.82 -1.78
N ALA A 692 18.16 -16.28 -2.45
CA ALA A 692 19.46 -16.03 -1.82
C ALA A 692 19.36 -15.00 -0.68
N SER A 693 18.49 -13.99 -0.82
CA SER A 693 18.33 -12.92 0.17
C SER A 693 17.62 -13.37 1.46
N ASP A 694 16.54 -14.17 1.37
CA ASP A 694 15.93 -14.84 2.53
C ASP A 694 16.93 -15.84 3.15
N SER A 695 17.70 -16.55 2.33
CA SER A 695 18.75 -17.48 2.79
C SER A 695 19.89 -16.83 3.58
N GLY A 696 20.02 -15.49 3.57
CA GLY A 696 20.89 -14.75 4.48
C GLY A 696 20.58 -15.00 5.97
N MET A 697 19.35 -15.41 6.30
CA MET A 697 18.96 -15.81 7.66
C MET A 697 19.76 -17.01 8.20
N MET A 698 20.38 -17.81 7.31
CA MET A 698 21.16 -18.99 7.69
C MET A 698 22.33 -18.64 8.62
N ASN A 699 22.85 -17.40 8.56
CA ASN A 699 23.87 -16.89 9.49
C ASN A 699 23.42 -16.95 10.96
N LEU A 700 22.12 -16.74 11.22
CA LEU A 700 21.55 -16.86 12.56
C LEU A 700 21.30 -18.34 12.92
N VAL A 701 20.93 -19.17 11.95
CA VAL A 701 20.69 -20.61 12.16
C VAL A 701 21.99 -21.34 12.51
N VAL A 702 23.10 -21.15 11.80
CA VAL A 702 24.37 -21.83 12.10
C VAL A 702 24.94 -21.41 13.47
N LYS A 703 24.63 -20.19 13.92
CA LYS A 703 25.01 -19.64 15.22
C LYS A 703 24.15 -20.20 16.35
N ASP A 704 22.82 -20.04 16.26
CA ASP A 704 21.89 -20.30 17.36
C ASP A 704 21.31 -21.75 17.35
N CYS A 705 21.62 -22.53 16.31
CA CYS A 705 21.34 -23.97 16.18
C CYS A 705 22.59 -24.80 15.86
N LYS A 706 23.79 -24.32 16.23
CA LYS A 706 25.08 -24.97 15.95
C LYS A 706 25.09 -26.51 16.16
N PRO A 707 24.54 -27.08 17.26
CA PRO A 707 24.55 -28.54 17.49
C PRO A 707 23.75 -29.38 16.47
N VAL A 708 22.95 -28.75 15.60
CA VAL A 708 22.27 -29.45 14.48
C VAL A 708 23.29 -29.90 13.42
N PHE A 709 24.43 -29.21 13.29
CA PHE A 709 25.45 -29.48 12.26
C PHE A 709 26.74 -30.09 12.82
N GLU A 710 26.90 -30.14 14.14
CA GLU A 710 28.06 -30.76 14.78
C GLU A 710 28.05 -32.29 14.62
N GLY A 711 29.21 -32.85 14.22
CA GLY A 711 29.37 -34.30 13.96
C GLY A 711 29.02 -34.75 12.53
N LEU A 712 28.73 -33.82 11.61
CA LEU A 712 28.53 -34.13 10.19
C LEU A 712 29.85 -34.02 9.40
N ASP A 713 30.17 -35.03 8.60
CA ASP A 713 31.25 -35.00 7.60
C ASP A 713 30.75 -34.44 6.25
N THR A 714 29.50 -34.75 5.89
CA THR A 714 28.87 -34.41 4.60
C THR A 714 27.41 -33.96 4.75
N LEU A 715 26.99 -32.98 3.94
CA LEU A 715 25.61 -32.48 3.88
C LEU A 715 25.19 -32.22 2.43
N VAL A 716 23.94 -32.52 2.06
CA VAL A 716 23.38 -32.13 0.75
C VAL A 716 22.29 -31.08 0.94
N ASP A 717 22.45 -29.92 0.31
CA ASP A 717 21.51 -28.80 0.27
C ASP A 717 20.61 -28.97 -0.97
N VAL A 718 19.45 -29.61 -0.79
CA VAL A 718 18.51 -29.93 -1.87
C VAL A 718 17.58 -28.73 -2.07
N GLY A 719 17.48 -28.24 -3.31
CA GLY A 719 16.83 -26.94 -3.58
C GLY A 719 17.66 -25.76 -3.08
N GLY A 720 18.99 -25.93 -2.95
CA GLY A 720 19.89 -24.91 -2.39
C GLY A 720 20.14 -23.69 -3.30
N GLY A 721 19.48 -23.60 -4.46
CA GLY A 721 19.63 -22.52 -5.43
C GLY A 721 21.09 -22.24 -5.81
N THR A 722 21.52 -21.00 -5.62
CA THR A 722 22.91 -20.55 -5.86
C THR A 722 23.89 -20.89 -4.72
N GLY A 723 23.53 -21.85 -3.85
CA GLY A 723 24.37 -22.40 -2.79
C GLY A 723 24.64 -21.45 -1.62
N THR A 724 23.73 -20.50 -1.35
CA THR A 724 23.92 -19.50 -0.29
C THR A 724 23.87 -20.13 1.10
N CYS A 725 22.95 -21.06 1.37
CA CYS A 725 22.90 -21.77 2.64
C CYS A 725 24.13 -22.68 2.84
N ALA A 726 24.42 -23.56 1.87
CA ALA A 726 25.62 -24.38 1.85
C ALA A 726 26.93 -23.59 2.07
N ARG A 727 27.07 -22.39 1.49
CA ARG A 727 28.24 -21.52 1.69
C ARG A 727 28.39 -21.04 3.14
N ILE A 728 27.31 -20.51 3.72
CA ILE A 728 27.26 -20.05 5.13
C ILE A 728 27.55 -21.23 6.09
N ILE A 729 27.08 -22.43 5.75
CA ILE A 729 27.36 -23.66 6.50
C ILE A 729 28.86 -24.03 6.40
N CYS A 730 29.47 -24.02 5.21
CA CYS A 730 30.90 -24.29 5.04
C CYS A 730 31.80 -23.25 5.76
N GLU A 731 31.38 -21.98 5.80
CA GLU A 731 32.09 -20.91 6.51
C GLU A 731 32.03 -21.10 8.04
N ALA A 732 30.87 -21.53 8.57
CA ALA A 732 30.70 -21.84 10.00
C ALA A 732 31.32 -23.19 10.41
N PHE A 733 31.43 -24.15 9.48
CA PHE A 733 31.95 -25.50 9.72
C PHE A 733 32.98 -25.91 8.65
N PRO A 734 34.23 -25.41 8.66
CA PRO A 734 35.22 -25.63 7.59
C PRO A 734 35.73 -27.08 7.38
N HIS A 735 35.18 -28.06 8.09
CA HIS A 735 35.39 -29.50 7.88
C HIS A 735 34.25 -30.17 7.10
N LEU A 736 33.04 -29.61 7.17
CA LEU A 736 31.83 -30.14 6.56
C LEU A 736 31.88 -29.90 5.05
N LYS A 737 31.61 -30.95 4.28
CA LYS A 737 31.47 -30.87 2.82
C LYS A 737 30.01 -30.74 2.45
N CYS A 738 29.65 -29.67 1.74
CA CYS A 738 28.30 -29.44 1.26
C CYS A 738 28.19 -29.69 -0.25
N THR A 739 27.20 -30.47 -0.66
CA THR A 739 26.78 -30.60 -2.06
C THR A 739 25.46 -29.88 -2.26
N VAL A 740 25.36 -28.95 -3.21
CA VAL A 740 24.07 -28.36 -3.62
C VAL A 740 23.47 -29.21 -4.72
N LEU A 741 22.24 -29.71 -4.51
CA LEU A 741 21.45 -30.39 -5.54
C LEU A 741 20.34 -29.46 -6.03
N GLU A 742 20.34 -29.19 -7.33
CA GLU A 742 19.44 -28.22 -7.97
C GLU A 742 19.12 -28.59 -9.42
N LEU A 743 18.13 -27.90 -10.02
CA LEU A 743 17.83 -28.05 -11.43
C LEU A 743 19.04 -27.65 -12.31
N PRO A 744 19.33 -28.37 -13.41
CA PRO A 744 20.54 -28.15 -14.20
C PRO A 744 20.75 -26.70 -14.68
N HIS A 745 19.69 -25.95 -15.01
CA HIS A 745 19.82 -24.55 -15.45
C HIS A 745 20.26 -23.59 -14.34
N VAL A 746 20.00 -23.91 -13.06
CA VAL A 746 20.34 -23.05 -11.90
C VAL A 746 21.83 -23.10 -11.61
N VAL A 747 22.42 -24.29 -11.72
CA VAL A 747 23.81 -24.55 -11.29
C VAL A 747 24.84 -24.64 -12.41
N ALA A 748 24.42 -24.66 -13.68
CA ALA A 748 25.28 -24.93 -14.85
C ALA A 748 26.58 -24.10 -14.98
N ASN A 749 26.68 -22.94 -14.32
CA ASN A 749 27.83 -22.04 -14.37
C ASN A 749 28.41 -21.68 -12.99
N LEU A 750 28.01 -22.38 -11.92
CA LEU A 750 28.49 -22.09 -10.57
C LEU A 750 29.84 -22.81 -10.30
N PRO A 751 30.85 -22.12 -9.75
CA PRO A 751 32.15 -22.72 -9.49
C PRO A 751 32.17 -23.52 -8.17
N ASP A 752 32.60 -24.78 -8.25
CA ASP A 752 32.95 -25.59 -7.08
C ASP A 752 34.14 -24.96 -6.30
N ASN A 753 34.23 -25.27 -5.01
CA ASN A 753 35.43 -25.08 -4.19
C ASN A 753 35.78 -26.37 -3.41
N SER A 754 36.76 -26.31 -2.51
CA SER A 754 37.25 -27.53 -1.81
C SER A 754 36.21 -28.23 -0.93
N ASN A 755 35.21 -27.49 -0.45
CA ASN A 755 34.22 -27.95 0.52
C ASN A 755 32.78 -27.82 0.01
N LEU A 756 32.54 -27.05 -1.06
CA LEU A 756 31.23 -26.83 -1.67
C LEU A 756 31.26 -27.25 -3.14
N ASN A 757 30.40 -28.19 -3.52
CA ASN A 757 30.24 -28.63 -4.91
C ASN A 757 28.78 -28.57 -5.38
N PHE A 758 28.57 -28.39 -6.68
CA PHE A 758 27.24 -28.28 -7.28
C PHE A 758 26.88 -29.52 -8.13
N VAL A 759 25.62 -29.95 -8.06
CA VAL A 759 25.09 -31.09 -8.83
C VAL A 759 23.76 -30.70 -9.47
N GLY A 760 23.74 -30.66 -10.81
CA GLY A 760 22.50 -30.52 -11.58
C GLY A 760 21.76 -31.85 -11.66
N GLY A 761 20.49 -31.89 -11.25
CA GLY A 761 19.70 -33.11 -11.20
C GLY A 761 18.23 -32.90 -10.85
N ASP A 762 17.56 -34.00 -10.46
CA ASP A 762 16.15 -34.03 -10.07
C ASP A 762 16.00 -34.81 -8.75
N MET A 763 15.54 -34.10 -7.71
CA MET A 763 15.32 -34.66 -6.36
C MET A 763 14.26 -35.76 -6.31
N PHE A 764 13.34 -35.85 -7.29
CA PHE A 764 12.38 -36.95 -7.38
C PHE A 764 13.02 -38.25 -7.90
N GLN A 765 14.15 -38.15 -8.62
CA GLN A 765 14.88 -39.30 -9.18
C GLN A 765 15.96 -39.80 -8.22
N SER A 766 16.88 -38.91 -7.80
CA SER A 766 18.02 -39.26 -6.96
C SER A 766 18.56 -38.06 -6.18
N ILE A 767 18.87 -38.27 -4.90
CA ILE A 767 19.59 -37.31 -4.05
C ILE A 767 20.95 -37.95 -3.70
N PRO A 768 22.09 -37.23 -3.82
CA PRO A 768 23.40 -37.75 -3.43
C PRO A 768 23.44 -38.21 -1.96
N SER A 769 24.17 -39.28 -1.66
CA SER A 769 24.32 -39.75 -0.28
C SER A 769 25.16 -38.80 0.57
N ALA A 770 24.68 -38.49 1.76
CA ALA A 770 25.38 -37.66 2.76
C ALA A 770 24.91 -38.00 4.19
N ASP A 771 25.58 -37.43 5.19
CA ASP A 771 25.23 -37.61 6.61
C ASP A 771 23.90 -36.92 6.95
N ALA A 772 23.68 -35.74 6.37
CA ALA A 772 22.42 -35.03 6.48
C ALA A 772 21.95 -34.45 5.15
N ILE A 773 20.63 -34.35 4.99
CA ILE A 773 20.00 -33.62 3.87
C ILE A 773 19.34 -32.37 4.44
N LEU A 774 19.65 -31.20 3.87
CA LEU A 774 18.98 -29.93 4.13
C LEU A 774 17.89 -29.69 3.07
N LEU A 775 16.70 -29.29 3.54
CA LEU A 775 15.55 -28.87 2.73
C LEU A 775 15.03 -27.54 3.30
N LYS A 776 15.48 -26.41 2.74
CA LYS A 776 15.01 -25.08 3.14
C LYS A 776 14.04 -24.53 2.10
N LEU A 777 12.80 -24.24 2.49
CA LEU A 777 11.76 -23.71 1.59
C LEU A 777 11.54 -24.57 0.34
N VAL A 778 11.55 -25.89 0.52
CA VAL A 778 11.33 -26.88 -0.56
C VAL A 778 10.00 -27.59 -0.40
N LEU A 779 9.75 -28.16 0.78
CA LEU A 779 8.59 -29.02 0.98
C LEU A 779 7.29 -28.19 1.07
N HIS A 780 7.36 -26.93 1.47
CA HIS A 780 6.19 -26.03 1.38
C HIS A 780 5.71 -25.78 -0.06
N ALA A 781 6.56 -25.95 -1.07
CA ALA A 781 6.22 -25.74 -2.48
C ALA A 781 5.64 -26.99 -3.19
N LEU A 782 5.63 -28.13 -2.50
CA LEU A 782 5.25 -29.44 -3.05
C LEU A 782 3.92 -29.96 -2.45
N SER A 783 3.15 -30.72 -3.24
CA SER A 783 1.99 -31.46 -2.73
C SER A 783 2.41 -32.52 -1.71
N ASP A 784 1.50 -33.01 -0.87
CA ASP A 784 1.82 -33.99 0.17
C ASP A 784 2.41 -35.30 -0.44
N GLU A 785 1.91 -35.74 -1.60
CA GLU A 785 2.43 -36.90 -2.33
C GLU A 785 3.81 -36.65 -2.96
N GLN A 786 4.11 -35.39 -3.32
CA GLN A 786 5.43 -34.98 -3.78
C GLN A 786 6.41 -34.92 -2.60
N CYS A 787 6.00 -34.38 -1.45
CA CYS A 787 6.78 -34.37 -0.21
C CYS A 787 7.16 -35.79 0.23
N VAL A 788 6.20 -36.73 0.26
CA VAL A 788 6.47 -38.13 0.63
C VAL A 788 7.47 -38.80 -0.33
N LYS A 789 7.46 -38.46 -1.62
CA LYS A 789 8.46 -38.96 -2.60
C LYS A 789 9.86 -38.39 -2.31
N VAL A 790 9.98 -37.08 -2.12
CA VAL A 790 11.27 -36.43 -1.82
C VAL A 790 11.82 -36.89 -0.47
N LEU A 791 10.98 -37.00 0.57
CA LEU A 791 11.38 -37.51 1.87
C LEU A 791 11.86 -38.98 1.81
N LYS A 792 11.23 -39.83 0.99
CA LYS A 792 11.73 -41.19 0.71
C LYS A 792 13.11 -41.16 0.05
N LYS A 793 13.35 -40.26 -0.91
CA LYS A 793 14.67 -40.05 -1.53
C LYS A 793 15.72 -39.51 -0.55
N CYS A 794 15.34 -38.65 0.39
CA CYS A 794 16.22 -38.20 1.47
C CYS A 794 16.59 -39.37 2.41
N ARG A 795 15.63 -40.26 2.72
CA ARG A 795 15.86 -41.47 3.52
C ARG A 795 16.77 -42.48 2.82
N GLU A 796 16.62 -42.66 1.51
CA GLU A 796 17.55 -43.44 0.68
C GLU A 796 18.97 -42.86 0.76
N ALA A 797 19.12 -41.53 0.65
CA ALA A 797 20.42 -40.84 0.65
C ALA A 797 21.20 -40.97 1.97
N ILE A 798 20.54 -40.83 3.13
CA ILE A 798 21.19 -40.91 4.47
C ILE A 798 21.44 -42.33 4.98
N SER A 799 20.95 -43.35 4.26
CA SER A 799 20.92 -44.75 4.72
C SER A 799 22.29 -45.31 5.13
N ASN A 800 23.38 -44.80 4.55
CA ASN A 800 24.76 -45.20 4.88
C ASN A 800 25.20 -44.87 6.32
N LYS A 801 24.57 -43.89 7.00
CA LYS A 801 24.81 -43.58 8.42
C LYS A 801 23.79 -44.27 9.36
N GLY A 802 22.93 -45.15 8.83
CA GLY A 802 21.98 -45.93 9.62
C GLY A 802 21.03 -45.05 10.45
N LYS A 803 21.18 -45.08 11.78
CA LYS A 803 20.37 -44.29 12.73
C LYS A 803 20.93 -42.89 13.03
N GLU A 804 22.15 -42.59 12.59
CA GLU A 804 22.81 -41.30 12.85
C GLU A 804 22.54 -40.26 11.77
N GLY A 805 22.17 -40.71 10.56
CA GLY A 805 21.77 -39.84 9.46
C GLY A 805 20.43 -39.16 9.72
N LYS A 806 20.25 -37.93 9.21
CA LYS A 806 19.02 -37.13 9.45
C LYS A 806 18.65 -36.20 8.31
N VAL A 807 17.39 -35.80 8.26
CA VAL A 807 16.91 -34.71 7.39
C VAL A 807 16.69 -33.48 8.26
N ILE A 808 17.19 -32.34 7.80
CA ILE A 808 17.04 -31.02 8.41
C ILE A 808 16.12 -30.22 7.48
N ILE A 809 14.94 -29.84 7.95
CA ILE A 809 13.97 -29.05 7.18
C ILE A 809 13.91 -27.65 7.80
N ILE A 810 13.87 -26.61 6.96
CA ILE A 810 13.62 -25.23 7.37
C ILE A 810 12.43 -24.70 6.55
N ASP A 811 11.24 -24.80 7.13
CA ASP A 811 9.94 -24.45 6.52
C ASP A 811 9.01 -23.83 7.59
N ILE A 812 7.77 -23.46 7.25
CA ILE A 812 6.80 -22.98 8.24
C ILE A 812 6.11 -24.15 8.95
N VAL A 813 5.95 -24.00 10.27
CA VAL A 813 4.99 -24.77 11.07
C VAL A 813 3.95 -23.78 11.60
N ILE A 814 2.68 -24.01 11.27
CA ILE A 814 1.56 -23.17 11.72
C ILE A 814 1.06 -23.67 13.08
N ASP A 815 1.04 -22.80 14.09
CA ASP A 815 0.47 -23.09 15.41
C ASP A 815 -0.36 -21.91 15.92
N GLU A 816 -1.59 -21.80 15.42
CA GLU A 816 -2.58 -20.75 15.72
C GLU A 816 -2.93 -20.62 17.22
N LYS A 817 -2.42 -21.53 18.09
CA LYS A 817 -2.61 -21.52 19.55
C LYS A 817 -1.40 -21.01 20.32
N LYS A 818 -0.23 -20.91 19.70
CA LYS A 818 1.02 -20.42 20.30
C LYS A 818 1.64 -19.24 19.56
N ASP A 819 1.42 -19.13 18.25
CA ASP A 819 1.85 -18.02 17.42
C ASP A 819 1.11 -16.72 17.80
N GLU A 820 1.83 -15.60 17.80
CA GLU A 820 1.21 -14.28 17.94
C GLU A 820 0.34 -13.96 16.70
N HIS A 821 -0.70 -13.13 16.86
CA HIS A 821 -1.68 -12.85 15.79
C HIS A 821 -1.03 -12.45 14.45
N GLU A 822 -0.04 -11.57 14.47
CA GLU A 822 0.67 -11.13 13.26
C GLU A 822 1.60 -12.22 12.66
N ILE A 823 2.14 -13.10 13.50
CA ILE A 823 2.91 -14.26 13.05
C ILE A 823 1.98 -15.26 12.34
N THR A 824 0.81 -15.54 12.93
CA THR A 824 -0.23 -16.35 12.29
C THR A 824 -0.70 -15.74 10.98
N SER A 825 -0.98 -14.43 10.94
CA SER A 825 -1.31 -13.69 9.71
C SER A 825 -0.25 -13.90 8.63
N ALA A 826 1.03 -13.71 8.95
CA ALA A 826 2.13 -13.91 8.02
C ALA A 826 2.21 -15.36 7.51
N LYS A 827 2.11 -16.35 8.40
CA LYS A 827 2.11 -17.78 8.03
C LYS A 827 0.95 -18.16 7.11
N LEU A 828 -0.25 -17.60 7.34
CA LEU A 828 -1.41 -17.82 6.47
C LEU A 828 -1.29 -17.11 5.11
N PHE A 829 -0.64 -15.93 5.04
CA PHE A 829 -0.31 -15.30 3.76
C PHE A 829 0.71 -16.14 2.95
N PHE A 830 1.69 -16.77 3.62
CA PHE A 830 2.58 -17.74 2.97
C PHE A 830 1.82 -18.99 2.48
N ASP A 831 0.85 -19.52 3.23
CA ASP A 831 0.02 -20.64 2.74
C ASP A 831 -0.78 -20.26 1.48
N MET A 832 -1.34 -19.05 1.46
CA MET A 832 -2.08 -18.54 0.31
C MET A 832 -1.17 -18.27 -0.89
N LEU A 833 0.06 -17.82 -0.67
CA LEU A 833 1.08 -17.71 -1.71
C LEU A 833 1.41 -19.10 -2.30
N MET A 834 1.61 -20.12 -1.46
CA MET A 834 1.85 -21.48 -1.93
C MET A 834 0.67 -22.03 -2.74
N MET A 835 -0.59 -21.78 -2.32
CA MET A 835 -1.79 -22.13 -3.09
C MET A 835 -1.86 -21.45 -4.47
N VAL A 836 -1.37 -20.22 -4.57
CA VAL A 836 -1.46 -19.40 -5.78
C VAL A 836 -0.36 -19.72 -6.80
N VAL A 837 0.85 -19.99 -6.33
CA VAL A 837 2.04 -20.13 -7.18
C VAL A 837 2.33 -21.60 -7.54
N VAL A 838 2.15 -22.53 -6.60
CA VAL A 838 2.63 -23.91 -6.69
C VAL A 838 1.57 -24.93 -6.20
N THR A 839 1.92 -26.21 -6.16
CA THR A 839 1.01 -27.29 -5.68
C THR A 839 1.02 -27.46 -4.15
N GLY A 840 1.93 -26.76 -3.46
CA GLY A 840 2.19 -26.94 -2.04
C GLY A 840 1.33 -26.10 -1.09
N ARG A 841 1.78 -26.11 0.17
CA ARG A 841 1.10 -25.54 1.33
C ARG A 841 2.00 -25.41 2.55
N GLU A 842 1.64 -24.48 3.42
CA GLU A 842 2.18 -24.39 4.77
C GLU A 842 1.34 -25.27 5.71
N ARG A 843 2.01 -25.91 6.69
CA ARG A 843 1.49 -27.11 7.38
C ARG A 843 1.54 -26.97 8.90
N HIS A 844 0.59 -27.60 9.58
CA HIS A 844 0.63 -27.80 11.03
C HIS A 844 1.58 -28.95 11.42
N GLU A 845 1.99 -29.01 12.68
CA GLU A 845 2.85 -30.09 13.24
C GLU A 845 2.32 -31.50 12.93
N LYS A 846 1.01 -31.75 13.08
CA LYS A 846 0.38 -33.05 12.75
C LYS A 846 0.42 -33.40 11.26
N GLU A 847 0.46 -32.40 10.39
CA GLU A 847 0.51 -32.60 8.94
C GLU A 847 1.95 -32.90 8.50
N TRP A 848 2.94 -32.25 9.12
CA TRP A 848 4.35 -32.62 9.01
C TRP A 848 4.61 -34.05 9.51
N GLU A 849 4.11 -34.39 10.71
CA GLU A 849 4.18 -35.74 11.29
C GLU A 849 3.67 -36.82 10.33
N LYS A 850 2.50 -36.61 9.72
CA LYS A 850 1.94 -37.52 8.71
C LYS A 850 2.91 -37.76 7.55
N LEU A 851 3.53 -36.71 7.00
CA LEU A 851 4.50 -36.83 5.91
C LEU A 851 5.73 -37.65 6.32
N PHE A 852 6.24 -37.44 7.54
CA PHE A 852 7.40 -38.16 8.06
C PHE A 852 7.09 -39.66 8.25
N VAL A 853 5.94 -39.98 8.84
CA VAL A 853 5.48 -41.36 9.05
C VAL A 853 5.21 -42.07 7.71
N GLU A 854 4.59 -41.40 6.72
CA GLU A 854 4.32 -41.99 5.40
C GLU A 854 5.60 -42.14 4.54
N ALA A 855 6.62 -41.31 4.80
CA ALA A 855 8.00 -41.50 4.32
C ALA A 855 8.79 -42.57 5.10
N GLY A 856 8.25 -43.05 6.23
CA GLY A 856 8.77 -44.14 7.04
C GLY A 856 9.82 -43.75 8.07
N PHE A 857 9.98 -42.45 8.37
CA PHE A 857 10.84 -41.96 9.45
C PHE A 857 10.25 -42.32 10.83
N SER A 858 11.11 -42.48 11.84
CA SER A 858 10.73 -42.99 13.16
C SER A 858 10.56 -41.92 14.25
N HIS A 859 11.19 -40.75 14.09
CA HIS A 859 11.16 -39.66 15.07
C HIS A 859 11.42 -38.30 14.39
N TYR A 860 10.86 -37.23 14.96
CA TYR A 860 11.15 -35.85 14.56
C TYR A 860 11.22 -34.92 15.78
N LYS A 861 11.82 -33.74 15.60
CA LYS A 861 11.85 -32.65 16.59
C LYS A 861 11.61 -31.32 15.88
N ILE A 862 10.76 -30.46 16.42
CA ILE A 862 10.52 -29.11 15.90
C ILE A 862 11.11 -28.07 16.88
N LYS A 863 11.90 -27.12 16.35
CA LYS A 863 12.36 -25.92 17.05
C LYS A 863 11.91 -24.67 16.30
N PRO A 864 11.06 -23.80 16.86
CA PRO A 864 10.71 -22.51 16.25
C PRO A 864 11.95 -21.65 15.99
N LEU A 865 11.97 -20.95 14.85
CA LEU A 865 13.05 -20.09 14.40
C LEU A 865 12.55 -18.70 14.01
N PHE A 866 13.00 -17.68 14.76
CA PHE A 866 12.87 -16.27 14.38
C PHE A 866 11.42 -15.86 13.99
N GLY A 867 10.44 -16.40 14.73
CA GLY A 867 9.00 -16.19 14.54
C GLY A 867 8.39 -16.98 13.38
N LEU A 868 8.81 -16.68 12.15
CA LEU A 868 8.10 -17.14 10.95
C LEU A 868 8.39 -18.60 10.54
N ARG A 869 9.59 -19.12 10.81
CA ARG A 869 10.04 -20.44 10.35
C ARG A 869 10.17 -21.41 11.54
N SER A 870 10.40 -22.68 11.24
CA SER A 870 10.85 -23.69 12.18
C SER A 870 11.98 -24.51 11.58
N LEU A 871 12.90 -24.99 12.44
CA LEU A 871 13.83 -26.06 12.09
C LEU A 871 13.21 -27.39 12.55
N ILE A 872 13.17 -28.37 11.64
CA ILE A 872 12.72 -29.72 11.94
C ILE A 872 13.88 -30.69 11.69
N GLU A 873 14.26 -31.46 12.71
CA GLU A 873 15.14 -32.62 12.53
C GLU A 873 14.27 -33.88 12.40
N VAL A 874 14.51 -34.72 11.39
CA VAL A 874 13.76 -35.97 11.12
C VAL A 874 14.72 -37.15 11.00
N TYR A 875 14.43 -38.25 11.68
CA TYR A 875 15.33 -39.39 11.89
C TYR A 875 14.74 -40.72 11.36
N PRO A 876 15.52 -41.58 10.68
CA PRO A 876 15.04 -42.64 9.79
C PRO A 876 14.50 -43.91 10.47
#